data_AF-A0A2S9YFP2-F1
#
_entry.id   AF-A0A2S9YFP2-F1
#
_cell.length_a   1.000
_cell.length_b   1.000
_cell.length_c   1.000
_cell.angle_alpha   90.00
_cell.angle_beta   90.00
_cell.angle_gamma   90.00
#
_symmetry.space_group_name_H-M   'P 1'
#
loop_
_entity.id
_entity.type
_entity.pdbx_description
1 polymer ?
#
loop_
_entity_poly.entity_id
_entity_poly.type
_entity_poly.pdbx_seq_one_letter_code
_entity_poly.pdbx_strand_id
1 'polypeptide(L)'
;MPSPKRIIIPPIALISTELNIDGMTCASCVAHVERALAGVPGVSSVTVNLATERAAIQHEPGTELAALTAAVAASGYEGRPVTGGRDEAGDQARAEDQRRLRRSLALAAILTVPLFVIEMLGHAIPAFHHWLDMTIGREPLNWLGLVLAGIVMFGPGLRFHEKGFPALVRGRPDMNSLVALGTSAAYGYSVISVVFPSWLPAGAAHVYFEASATIITLILLGKQLEALSKGRSSAAIERLIGLQPQTARIMRDDEVIEVETSAVVIGDRVVVRPGETIPVDGEVVEGASNVDEAMVSGEPVPVRKRSGDAVVGGTINGLGSLEIVATGTGDATVLAQIIRMVEAAQGSKLPIQRYVDTVISYFVPIVMGLALLTFAVWWVLGPAPALQLALVNAVAVLIIACPCAMGLATPMSIMVGTGRAAQLGVLFRRGDALQTLERAKLIAFDKTGTLTEGRPTLTDLTMLGDVGELGERQLLSYVAALEARSEHPIAAALVAAAQARGATTMTVTQFEAVPGFGARGIVDGHVIELGADRYMDKLGYPLGSARATLEALGSQAKTPVCVAVDGRVWAILAVADPVRQGARAALETLRQRGLEIAMITGDNRRTATAVAARLGITQVVSEVLPGGKVAALQSLRGDGRSIVFVGDGINDAPALAEADVGIAMGSGTDVAIESADVVSMSAELSGIVTAVDLSRATMTNIRQNLFWAFAYNASLIPLAAGVLYPRFGLLLSPVVAAGAMALSSIFVITNALRLRRFGGGTSREQAPAVISPGASRLHPRP
;
A
#
# COMPACT_ATOMS: atom_id res chain seq x y z
N MET A 1 -53.99 -24.45 4.48
CA MET A 1 -52.60 -24.98 4.54
C MET A 1 -51.67 -23.79 4.70
N PRO A 2 -50.92 -23.67 5.81
CA PRO A 2 -49.96 -22.58 5.97
C PRO A 2 -48.69 -22.86 5.16
N SER A 3 -48.10 -21.80 4.61
CA SER A 3 -46.87 -21.81 3.81
C SER A 3 -45.66 -22.28 4.62
N PRO A 4 -44.63 -22.89 3.98
CA PRO A 4 -43.44 -23.33 4.69
C PRO A 4 -42.65 -22.11 5.15
N LYS A 5 -42.42 -22.00 6.46
CA LYS A 5 -41.50 -21.03 7.06
C LYS A 5 -40.12 -21.23 6.44
N ARG A 6 -39.61 -20.21 5.74
CA ARG A 6 -38.19 -20.14 5.39
C ARG A 6 -37.39 -20.12 6.69
N ILE A 7 -36.65 -21.20 6.93
CA ILE A 7 -35.63 -21.25 7.97
C ILE A 7 -34.53 -20.29 7.54
N ILE A 8 -34.45 -19.14 8.20
CA ILE A 8 -33.32 -18.23 8.09
C ILE A 8 -32.21 -18.86 8.95
N ILE A 9 -31.25 -19.50 8.30
CA ILE A 9 -30.03 -19.98 8.95
C ILE A 9 -29.23 -18.71 9.33
N PRO A 10 -28.84 -18.53 10.61
CA PRO A 10 -28.02 -17.39 11.00
C PRO A 10 -26.66 -17.46 10.28
N PRO A 11 -26.04 -16.31 9.92
CA PRO A 11 -24.73 -16.31 9.29
C PRO A 11 -23.72 -17.02 10.20
N ILE A 12 -23.05 -18.05 9.67
CA ILE A 12 -21.98 -18.77 10.37
C ILE A 12 -20.86 -17.77 10.64
N ALA A 13 -20.48 -17.58 11.90
CA ALA A 13 -19.36 -16.74 12.27
C ALA A 13 -18.06 -17.38 11.74
N LEU A 14 -17.44 -16.75 10.74
CA LEU A 14 -16.17 -17.18 10.17
C LEU A 14 -15.03 -16.87 11.15
N ILE A 15 -14.09 -17.80 11.28
CA ILE A 15 -12.86 -17.66 12.03
C ILE A 15 -11.75 -17.25 11.06
N SER A 16 -10.90 -16.31 11.48
CA SER A 16 -9.69 -15.93 10.74
C SER A 16 -8.48 -16.62 11.33
N THR A 17 -7.74 -17.35 10.50
CA THR A 17 -6.48 -18.01 10.86
C THR A 17 -5.38 -17.55 9.93
N GLU A 18 -4.18 -17.29 10.47
CA GLU A 18 -2.99 -16.97 9.70
C GLU A 18 -1.98 -18.11 9.74
N LEU A 19 -1.41 -18.42 8.57
CA LEU A 19 -0.31 -19.36 8.41
C LEU A 19 0.90 -18.65 7.80
N ASN A 20 2.09 -18.82 8.36
CA ASN A 20 3.34 -18.63 7.65
C ASN A 20 3.52 -19.76 6.63
N ILE A 21 3.93 -19.43 5.41
CA ILE A 21 4.11 -20.35 4.29
C ILE A 21 5.54 -20.24 3.77
N ASP A 22 6.37 -21.22 4.14
CA ASP A 22 7.78 -21.22 3.76
C ASP A 22 8.01 -21.73 2.32
N GLY A 23 9.01 -21.15 1.66
CA GLY A 23 9.46 -21.58 0.32
C GLY A 23 8.72 -20.94 -0.86
N MET A 24 7.85 -19.96 -0.64
CA MET A 24 7.20 -19.18 -1.70
C MET A 24 8.15 -18.14 -2.29
N THR A 25 8.53 -18.32 -3.56
CA THR A 25 9.47 -17.39 -4.21
C THR A 25 8.84 -16.49 -5.26
N CYS A 26 7.63 -16.78 -5.77
CA CYS A 26 7.05 -16.04 -6.89
C CYS A 26 5.51 -16.06 -6.89
N ALA A 27 4.88 -15.25 -7.75
CA ALA A 27 3.42 -15.16 -7.85
C ALA A 27 2.72 -16.48 -8.20
N SER A 28 3.36 -17.39 -8.94
CA SER A 28 2.78 -18.72 -9.21
C SER A 28 2.70 -19.58 -7.95
N CYS A 29 3.65 -19.41 -7.00
CA CYS A 29 3.60 -20.09 -5.70
C CYS A 29 2.37 -19.64 -4.90
N VAL A 30 2.13 -18.33 -4.86
CA VAL A 30 0.94 -17.72 -4.22
C VAL A 30 -0.34 -18.34 -4.78
N ALA A 31 -0.49 -18.35 -6.11
CA ALA A 31 -1.68 -18.90 -6.75
C ALA A 31 -1.86 -20.42 -6.52
N HIS A 32 -0.77 -21.16 -6.30
CA HIS A 32 -0.83 -22.58 -5.96
C HIS A 32 -1.32 -22.80 -4.53
N VAL A 33 -0.74 -22.09 -3.58
CA VAL A 33 -1.11 -22.17 -2.15
C VAL A 33 -2.55 -21.71 -1.94
N GLU A 34 -2.96 -20.60 -2.55
CA GLU A 34 -4.35 -20.12 -2.48
C GLU A 34 -5.34 -21.16 -3.01
N ARG A 35 -5.07 -21.75 -4.19
CA ARG A 35 -5.95 -22.78 -4.74
C ARG A 35 -6.01 -24.04 -3.88
N ALA A 36 -4.91 -24.40 -3.23
CA ALA A 36 -4.87 -25.53 -2.32
C ALA A 36 -5.71 -25.27 -1.06
N LEU A 37 -5.52 -24.11 -0.43
CA LEU A 37 -6.25 -23.70 0.77
C LEU A 37 -7.74 -23.45 0.48
N ALA A 38 -8.08 -22.83 -0.64
CA ALA A 38 -9.47 -22.60 -1.06
C ALA A 38 -10.19 -23.90 -1.42
N GLY A 39 -9.45 -24.98 -1.70
CA GLY A 39 -10.00 -26.32 -1.91
C GLY A 39 -10.34 -27.06 -0.61
N VAL A 40 -9.96 -26.55 0.56
CA VAL A 40 -10.25 -27.15 1.85
C VAL A 40 -11.72 -26.89 2.24
N PRO A 41 -12.50 -27.93 2.62
CA PRO A 41 -13.88 -27.74 3.06
C PRO A 41 -14.01 -26.76 4.23
N GLY A 42 -15.02 -25.88 4.16
CA GLY A 42 -15.28 -24.84 5.16
C GLY A 42 -14.43 -23.57 5.01
N VAL A 43 -13.50 -23.50 4.04
CA VAL A 43 -12.79 -22.25 3.73
C VAL A 43 -13.66 -21.34 2.86
N SER A 44 -13.88 -20.11 3.30
CA SER A 44 -14.64 -19.08 2.58
C SER A 44 -13.75 -18.20 1.73
N SER A 45 -12.62 -17.74 2.28
CA SER A 45 -11.68 -16.89 1.56
C SER A 45 -10.23 -17.15 1.99
N VAL A 46 -9.31 -16.96 1.04
CA VAL A 46 -7.86 -17.11 1.26
C VAL A 46 -7.16 -15.95 0.57
N THR A 47 -6.26 -15.29 1.29
CA THR A 47 -5.35 -14.30 0.73
C THR A 47 -3.93 -14.69 1.10
N VAL A 48 -3.06 -14.87 0.11
CA VAL A 48 -1.64 -15.18 0.36
C VAL A 48 -0.78 -13.98 -0.02
N ASN A 49 -0.06 -13.46 0.97
CA ASN A 49 0.86 -12.36 0.79
C ASN A 49 2.28 -12.90 0.52
N LEU A 50 2.79 -12.65 -0.69
CA LEU A 50 4.15 -13.05 -1.04
C LEU A 50 5.19 -12.29 -0.22
N ALA A 51 4.96 -11.02 0.12
CA ALA A 51 5.92 -10.16 0.79
C ALA A 51 6.23 -10.66 2.20
N THR A 52 5.18 -11.00 2.95
CA THR A 52 5.24 -11.49 4.33
C THR A 52 5.28 -13.01 4.41
N GLU A 53 5.14 -13.71 3.28
CA GLU A 53 5.04 -15.18 3.21
C GLU A 53 3.94 -15.73 4.13
N ARG A 54 2.81 -15.01 4.24
CA ARG A 54 1.67 -15.37 5.09
C ARG A 54 0.42 -15.65 4.28
N ALA A 55 -0.40 -16.58 4.75
CA ALA A 55 -1.73 -16.86 4.26
C ALA A 55 -2.76 -16.50 5.33
N ALA A 56 -3.63 -15.53 5.04
CA ALA A 56 -4.80 -15.22 5.84
C ALA A 56 -6.01 -16.00 5.30
N ILE A 57 -6.65 -16.77 6.16
CA ILE A 57 -7.69 -17.73 5.79
C ILE A 57 -8.93 -17.45 6.63
N GLN A 58 -10.08 -17.20 5.98
CA GLN A 58 -11.37 -17.19 6.65
C GLN A 58 -12.06 -18.54 6.44
N HIS A 59 -12.40 -19.21 7.54
CA HIS A 59 -13.00 -20.54 7.50
C HIS A 59 -14.06 -20.74 8.58
N GLU A 60 -14.90 -21.75 8.39
CA GLU A 60 -15.89 -22.15 9.37
C GLU A 60 -15.23 -22.73 10.64
N PRO A 61 -15.87 -22.64 11.82
CA PRO A 61 -15.32 -23.15 13.08
C PRO A 61 -14.96 -24.65 13.09
N GLY A 62 -15.48 -25.43 12.14
CA GLY A 62 -15.20 -26.87 12.01
C GLY A 62 -13.99 -27.22 11.14
N THR A 63 -13.34 -26.26 10.49
CA THR A 63 -12.15 -26.52 9.67
C THR A 63 -10.92 -26.70 10.57
N GLU A 64 -10.34 -27.90 10.58
CA GLU A 64 -9.16 -28.20 11.37
C GLU A 64 -7.89 -27.56 10.78
N LEU A 65 -7.04 -27.00 11.66
CA LEU A 65 -5.74 -26.43 11.29
C LEU A 65 -4.85 -27.45 10.55
N ALA A 66 -4.92 -28.73 10.94
CA ALA A 66 -4.19 -29.82 10.29
C ALA A 66 -4.59 -30.02 8.82
N ALA A 67 -5.85 -29.80 8.46
CA ALA A 67 -6.31 -29.88 7.08
C ALA A 67 -5.75 -28.72 6.24
N LEU A 68 -5.66 -27.52 6.82
CA LEU A 68 -5.05 -26.36 6.18
C LEU A 68 -3.54 -26.57 5.94
N THR A 69 -2.80 -27.02 6.96
CA THR A 69 -1.35 -27.27 6.81
C THR A 69 -1.06 -28.45 5.87
N ALA A 70 -1.89 -29.50 5.87
CA ALA A 70 -1.77 -30.60 4.92
C ALA A 70 -2.03 -30.18 3.46
N ALA A 71 -3.00 -29.27 3.22
CA ALA A 71 -3.24 -28.71 1.89
C ALA A 71 -2.03 -27.91 1.37
N VAL A 72 -1.40 -27.13 2.24
CA VAL A 72 -0.15 -26.41 1.93
C VAL A 72 0.97 -27.40 1.61
N ALA A 73 1.16 -28.43 2.44
CA ALA A 73 2.14 -29.50 2.22
C ALA A 73 1.93 -30.23 0.87
N ALA A 74 0.69 -30.58 0.53
CA ALA A 74 0.34 -31.21 -0.74
C ALA A 74 0.65 -30.32 -1.96
N SER A 75 0.65 -29.01 -1.78
CA SER A 75 1.06 -28.04 -2.80
C SER A 75 2.57 -27.85 -2.91
N GLY A 76 3.36 -28.46 -2.01
CA GLY A 76 4.83 -28.45 -2.03
C GLY A 76 5.47 -27.33 -1.20
N TYR A 77 4.76 -26.83 -0.19
CA TYR A 77 5.21 -25.76 0.72
C TYR A 77 4.99 -26.19 2.18
N GLU A 78 5.63 -25.52 3.14
CA GLU A 78 5.43 -25.80 4.57
C GLU A 78 4.59 -24.68 5.19
N GLY A 79 3.52 -25.05 5.91
CA GLY A 79 2.61 -24.09 6.56
C GLY A 79 2.65 -24.20 8.07
N ARG A 80 2.92 -23.09 8.78
CA ARG A 80 2.92 -23.02 10.26
C ARG A 80 1.98 -21.92 10.76
N PRO A 81 1.21 -22.13 11.84
CA PRO A 81 0.34 -21.09 12.39
C PRO A 81 1.14 -19.90 12.93
N VAL A 82 0.64 -18.69 12.72
CA VAL A 82 1.21 -17.47 13.31
C VAL A 82 0.73 -17.36 14.76
N THR A 83 1.66 -17.42 15.72
CA THR A 83 1.42 -17.03 17.12
C THR A 83 1.96 -15.62 17.32
N GLY A 84 1.13 -14.69 17.81
CA GLY A 84 1.45 -13.25 17.89
C GLY A 84 2.82 -12.93 18.47
N GLY A 85 3.52 -11.98 17.84
CA GLY A 85 4.91 -11.62 18.11
C GLY A 85 5.77 -11.56 16.85
N ARG A 86 6.98 -11.02 16.96
CA ARG A 86 7.97 -11.03 15.86
C ARG A 86 8.38 -12.48 15.60
N ASP A 87 8.17 -12.96 14.38
CA ASP A 87 8.44 -14.36 14.01
C ASP A 87 9.95 -14.58 13.79
N GLU A 88 10.70 -14.61 14.89
CA GLU A 88 12.16 -14.82 14.87
C GLU A 88 12.54 -16.14 14.21
N ALA A 89 11.70 -17.18 14.37
CA ALA A 89 11.90 -18.48 13.75
C ALA A 89 11.73 -18.41 12.22
N GLY A 90 10.70 -17.71 11.72
CA GLY A 90 10.51 -17.44 10.30
C GLY A 90 11.61 -16.57 9.69
N ASP A 91 12.06 -15.52 10.40
CA ASP A 91 13.15 -14.66 9.95
C ASP A 91 14.50 -15.42 9.87
N GLN A 92 14.77 -16.32 10.82
CA GLN A 92 15.91 -17.23 10.76
C GLN A 92 15.81 -18.20 9.59
N ALA A 93 14.67 -18.85 9.38
CA ALA A 93 14.44 -19.77 8.26
C ALA A 93 14.66 -19.07 6.90
N ARG A 94 14.15 -17.84 6.73
CA ARG A 94 14.38 -17.01 5.53
C ARG A 94 15.85 -16.70 5.31
N ALA A 95 16.58 -16.35 6.38
CA ALA A 95 18.00 -16.07 6.30
C ALA A 95 18.80 -17.32 5.90
N GLU A 96 18.41 -18.50 6.38
CA GLU A 96 19.00 -19.78 6.00
C GLU A 96 18.70 -20.16 4.55
N ASP A 97 17.47 -19.97 4.08
CA ASP A 97 17.09 -20.22 2.70
C ASP A 97 17.85 -19.32 1.73
N GLN A 98 18.02 -18.04 2.07
CA GLN A 98 18.88 -17.13 1.30
C GLN A 98 20.34 -17.59 1.27
N ARG A 99 20.88 -18.05 2.41
CA ARG A 99 22.25 -18.61 2.46
C ARG A 99 22.36 -19.87 1.61
N ARG A 100 21.36 -20.74 1.63
CA ARG A 100 21.31 -21.97 0.83
C ARG A 100 21.25 -21.66 -0.66
N LEU A 101 20.44 -20.68 -1.08
CA LEU A 101 20.36 -20.21 -2.46
C LEU A 101 21.70 -19.62 -2.92
N ARG A 102 22.35 -18.77 -2.11
CA ARG A 102 23.68 -18.22 -2.40
C ARG A 102 24.74 -19.30 -2.54
N ARG A 103 24.78 -20.28 -1.65
CA ARG A 103 25.71 -21.43 -1.74
C ARG A 103 25.47 -22.25 -3.00
N SER A 104 24.19 -22.48 -3.34
CA SER A 104 23.81 -23.23 -4.54
C SER A 104 24.21 -22.49 -5.82
N LEU A 105 24.00 -21.17 -5.86
CA LEU A 105 24.44 -20.32 -6.96
C LEU A 105 25.97 -20.28 -7.05
N ALA A 106 26.68 -20.14 -5.93
CA ALA A 106 28.14 -20.14 -5.91
C ALA A 106 28.70 -21.46 -6.44
N LEU A 107 28.18 -22.60 -5.96
CA LEU A 107 28.56 -23.92 -6.45
C LEU A 107 28.25 -24.07 -7.95
N ALA A 108 27.04 -23.70 -8.38
CA ALA A 108 26.65 -23.77 -9.78
C ALA A 108 27.55 -22.90 -10.67
N ALA A 109 27.84 -21.67 -10.26
CA ALA A 109 28.71 -20.74 -10.98
C ALA A 109 30.17 -21.25 -11.05
N ILE A 110 30.73 -21.75 -9.95
CA ILE A 110 32.10 -22.29 -9.91
C ILE A 110 32.26 -23.45 -10.90
N LEU A 111 31.25 -24.32 -11.03
CA LEU A 111 31.30 -25.48 -11.93
C LEU A 111 30.93 -25.12 -13.37
N THR A 112 30.04 -24.15 -13.55
CA THR A 112 29.53 -23.74 -14.87
C THR A 112 30.48 -22.80 -15.59
N VAL A 113 31.16 -21.88 -14.90
CA VAL A 113 32.06 -20.89 -15.53
C VAL A 113 33.19 -21.57 -16.31
N PRO A 114 33.92 -22.58 -15.79
CA PRO A 114 34.92 -23.30 -16.56
C PRO A 114 34.32 -23.95 -17.81
N LEU A 115 33.17 -24.61 -17.68
CA LEU A 115 32.49 -25.28 -18.77
C LEU A 115 32.04 -24.28 -19.86
N PHE A 116 31.48 -23.15 -19.46
CA PHE A 116 31.09 -22.05 -20.34
C PHE A 116 32.31 -21.45 -21.05
N VAL A 117 33.43 -21.23 -20.34
CA VAL A 117 34.66 -20.71 -20.94
C VAL A 117 35.24 -21.70 -21.94
N ILE A 118 35.31 -22.98 -21.60
CA ILE A 118 35.84 -24.02 -22.51
C ILE A 118 35.02 -24.06 -23.81
N GLU A 119 33.69 -24.14 -23.71
CA GLU A 119 32.82 -24.27 -24.88
C GLU A 119 32.67 -22.94 -25.65
N MET A 120 32.31 -21.84 -24.99
CA MET A 120 32.05 -20.57 -25.69
C MET A 120 33.33 -19.88 -26.17
N LEU A 121 34.39 -19.88 -25.35
CA LEU A 121 35.67 -19.28 -25.78
C LEU A 121 36.36 -20.16 -26.83
N GLY A 122 36.15 -21.49 -26.77
CA GLY A 122 36.56 -22.42 -27.82
C GLY A 122 35.92 -22.07 -29.17
N HIS A 123 34.61 -21.86 -29.21
CA HIS A 123 33.93 -21.48 -30.46
C HIS A 123 34.25 -20.05 -30.92
N ALA A 124 34.53 -19.12 -29.99
CA ALA A 124 34.81 -17.72 -30.31
C ALA A 124 36.26 -17.46 -30.75
N ILE A 125 37.23 -18.22 -30.23
CA ILE A 125 38.66 -18.02 -30.48
C ILE A 125 39.26 -19.32 -31.04
N PRO A 126 39.43 -19.44 -32.38
CA PRO A 126 39.93 -20.66 -33.01
C PRO A 126 41.28 -21.14 -32.46
N ALA A 127 42.17 -20.21 -32.09
CA ALA A 127 43.47 -20.53 -31.49
C ALA A 127 43.34 -21.20 -30.12
N PHE A 128 42.35 -20.79 -29.32
CA PHE A 128 42.10 -21.36 -28.00
C PHE A 128 41.50 -22.76 -28.12
N HIS A 129 40.57 -22.96 -29.05
CA HIS A 129 40.03 -24.28 -29.36
C HIS A 129 41.10 -25.24 -29.88
N HIS A 130 41.99 -24.78 -30.78
CA HIS A 130 43.08 -25.62 -31.25
C HIS A 130 44.08 -25.97 -30.13
N TRP A 131 44.36 -25.03 -29.24
CA TRP A 131 45.19 -25.26 -28.06
C TRP A 131 44.58 -26.28 -27.10
N LEU A 132 43.27 -26.19 -26.82
CA LEU A 132 42.54 -27.17 -26.00
C LEU A 132 42.52 -28.57 -26.64
N ASP A 133 42.21 -28.63 -27.94
CA ASP A 133 42.20 -29.89 -28.71
C ASP A 133 43.58 -30.56 -28.70
N MET A 134 44.68 -29.79 -28.76
CA MET A 134 46.05 -30.31 -28.73
C MET A 134 46.56 -30.69 -27.34
N THR A 135 46.09 -30.01 -26.28
CA THR A 135 46.62 -30.21 -24.92
C THR A 135 45.85 -31.26 -24.12
N ILE A 136 44.51 -31.18 -24.16
CA ILE A 136 43.62 -32.02 -23.34
C ILE A 136 42.87 -33.02 -24.23
N GLY A 137 42.51 -32.62 -25.44
CA GLY A 137 41.70 -33.43 -26.37
C GLY A 137 40.20 -33.38 -26.06
N ARG A 138 39.38 -33.67 -27.09
CA ARG A 138 37.92 -33.52 -27.00
C ARG A 138 37.22 -34.54 -26.10
N GLU A 139 37.68 -35.79 -26.11
CA GLU A 139 37.05 -36.83 -25.27
C GLU A 139 37.16 -36.51 -23.77
N PRO A 140 38.34 -36.17 -23.21
CA PRO A 140 38.44 -35.79 -21.81
C PRO A 140 37.62 -34.55 -21.46
N LEU A 141 37.53 -33.56 -22.36
CA LEU A 141 36.70 -32.37 -22.17
C LEU A 141 35.21 -32.71 -22.12
N ASN A 142 34.74 -33.63 -22.97
CA ASN A 142 33.36 -34.09 -22.97
C ASN A 142 33.00 -34.84 -21.68
N TRP A 143 33.89 -35.70 -21.18
CA TRP A 143 33.72 -36.39 -19.90
C TRP A 143 33.75 -35.42 -18.71
N LEU A 144 34.64 -34.42 -18.75
CA LEU A 144 34.66 -33.35 -17.77
C LEU A 144 33.34 -32.56 -17.78
N GLY A 145 32.83 -32.23 -18.97
CA GLY A 145 31.53 -31.57 -19.15
C GLY A 145 30.37 -32.39 -18.56
N LEU A 146 30.36 -33.70 -18.79
CA LEU A 146 29.37 -34.62 -18.21
C LEU A 146 29.39 -34.55 -16.67
N VAL A 147 30.57 -34.63 -16.05
CA VAL A 147 30.69 -34.61 -14.59
C VAL A 147 30.30 -33.25 -14.02
N LEU A 148 30.84 -32.15 -14.56
CA LEU A 148 30.57 -30.80 -14.06
C LEU A 148 29.09 -30.43 -14.22
N ALA A 149 28.53 -30.63 -15.41
CA ALA A 149 27.11 -30.36 -15.65
C ALA A 149 26.20 -31.31 -14.85
N GLY A 150 26.61 -32.57 -14.65
CA GLY A 150 25.89 -33.52 -13.81
C GLY A 150 25.80 -33.05 -12.36
N ILE A 151 26.91 -32.56 -11.78
CA ILE A 151 26.91 -31.99 -10.42
C ILE A 151 26.01 -30.75 -10.35
N VAL A 152 26.02 -29.88 -11.36
CA VAL A 152 25.13 -28.70 -11.41
C VAL A 152 23.66 -29.12 -11.51
N MET A 153 23.36 -30.12 -12.35
CA MET A 153 22.02 -30.61 -12.62
C MET A 153 21.39 -31.31 -11.41
N PHE A 154 22.11 -32.26 -10.81
CA PHE A 154 21.61 -33.08 -9.70
C PHE A 154 21.92 -32.49 -8.31
N GLY A 155 22.75 -31.45 -8.23
CA GLY A 155 22.97 -30.67 -7.01
C GLY A 155 22.10 -29.40 -6.98
N PRO A 156 22.64 -28.21 -7.31
CA PRO A 156 21.88 -26.96 -7.32
C PRO A 156 20.58 -26.99 -8.14
N GLY A 157 20.60 -27.68 -9.28
CA GLY A 157 19.50 -27.78 -10.24
C GLY A 157 18.35 -28.70 -9.80
N LEU A 158 18.57 -29.60 -8.85
CA LEU A 158 17.59 -30.62 -8.44
C LEU A 158 16.25 -30.01 -8.04
N ARG A 159 16.28 -28.83 -7.40
CA ARG A 159 15.10 -28.05 -7.02
C ARG A 159 14.12 -27.77 -8.16
N PHE A 160 14.62 -27.63 -9.39
CA PHE A 160 13.79 -27.36 -10.57
C PHE A 160 13.14 -28.64 -11.05
N HIS A 161 13.84 -29.78 -10.98
CA HIS A 161 13.32 -31.09 -11.34
C HIS A 161 12.29 -31.60 -10.34
N GLU A 162 12.55 -31.46 -9.04
CA GLU A 162 11.64 -31.84 -7.95
C GLU A 162 10.29 -31.12 -8.02
N LYS A 163 10.27 -29.87 -8.49
CA LYS A 163 9.03 -29.08 -8.65
C LYS A 163 8.43 -29.21 -10.05
N GLY A 164 9.28 -29.20 -11.08
CA GLY A 164 8.88 -29.12 -12.48
C GLY A 164 8.24 -30.38 -13.04
N PHE A 165 8.83 -31.56 -12.82
CA PHE A 165 8.23 -32.81 -13.35
C PHE A 165 6.86 -33.12 -12.74
N PRO A 166 6.67 -33.02 -11.40
CA PRO A 166 5.35 -33.21 -10.82
C PRO A 166 4.31 -32.17 -11.28
N ALA A 167 4.71 -30.92 -11.52
CA ALA A 167 3.81 -29.89 -12.05
C ALA A 167 3.34 -30.22 -13.49
N LEU A 168 4.26 -30.72 -14.32
CA LEU A 168 3.95 -31.20 -15.67
C LEU A 168 2.98 -32.38 -15.66
N VAL A 169 3.23 -33.41 -14.83
CA VAL A 169 2.39 -34.61 -14.72
C VAL A 169 0.98 -34.26 -14.23
N ARG A 170 0.85 -33.26 -13.34
CA ARG A 170 -0.44 -32.78 -12.83
C ARG A 170 -1.20 -31.88 -13.82
N GLY A 171 -0.71 -31.70 -15.04
CA GLY A 171 -1.34 -30.86 -16.07
C GLY A 171 -1.30 -29.36 -15.75
N ARG A 172 -0.38 -28.93 -14.87
CA ARG A 172 -0.22 -27.53 -14.46
C ARG A 172 1.24 -27.10 -14.63
N PRO A 173 1.76 -27.09 -15.88
CA PRO A 173 3.13 -26.72 -16.13
C PRO A 173 3.40 -25.27 -15.71
N ASP A 174 4.57 -25.07 -15.12
CA ASP A 174 5.05 -23.77 -14.63
C ASP A 174 6.47 -23.50 -15.16
N MET A 175 7.09 -22.42 -14.68
CA MET A 175 8.49 -22.12 -14.98
C MET A 175 9.43 -23.30 -14.68
N ASN A 176 9.29 -23.94 -13.51
CA ASN A 176 10.18 -25.03 -13.13
C ASN A 176 10.04 -26.21 -14.11
N SER A 177 8.84 -26.42 -14.64
CA SER A 177 8.55 -27.42 -15.67
C SER A 177 9.30 -27.14 -16.97
N LEU A 178 9.30 -25.89 -17.45
CA LEU A 178 10.03 -25.48 -18.66
C LEU A 178 11.55 -25.67 -18.49
N VAL A 179 12.09 -25.28 -17.33
CA VAL A 179 13.51 -25.45 -17.01
C VAL A 179 13.88 -26.92 -16.92
N ALA A 180 13.11 -27.71 -16.17
CA ALA A 180 13.36 -29.13 -16.00
C ALA A 180 13.34 -29.87 -17.34
N LEU A 181 12.38 -29.55 -18.23
CA LEU A 181 12.32 -30.12 -19.57
C LEU A 181 13.53 -29.71 -20.42
N GLY A 182 13.84 -28.41 -20.49
CA GLY A 182 14.92 -27.88 -21.32
C GLY A 182 16.30 -28.38 -20.91
N THR A 183 16.62 -28.36 -19.61
CA THR A 183 17.92 -28.80 -19.10
C THR A 183 18.06 -30.32 -19.16
N SER A 184 16.98 -31.08 -18.95
CA SER A 184 17.01 -32.54 -19.11
C SER A 184 17.17 -32.96 -20.56
N ALA A 185 16.53 -32.27 -21.49
CA ALA A 185 16.67 -32.53 -22.92
C ALA A 185 18.11 -32.27 -23.40
N ALA A 186 18.70 -31.12 -23.02
CA ALA A 186 20.07 -30.78 -23.39
C ALA A 186 21.11 -31.72 -22.72
N TYR A 187 20.98 -32.00 -21.43
CA TYR A 187 21.88 -32.91 -20.72
C TYR A 187 21.76 -34.34 -21.24
N GLY A 188 20.53 -34.85 -21.41
CA GLY A 188 20.27 -36.20 -21.90
C GLY A 188 20.84 -36.44 -23.31
N TYR A 189 20.65 -35.48 -24.22
CA TYR A 189 21.28 -35.54 -25.55
C TYR A 189 22.81 -35.59 -25.45
N SER A 190 23.39 -34.75 -24.60
CA SER A 190 24.85 -34.69 -24.40
C SER A 190 25.41 -36.00 -23.83
N VAL A 191 24.69 -36.63 -22.89
CA VAL A 191 25.07 -37.96 -22.38
C VAL A 191 25.03 -39.01 -23.48
N ILE A 192 24.00 -39.02 -24.33
CA ILE A 192 23.92 -39.94 -25.48
C ILE A 192 25.09 -39.68 -26.45
N SER A 193 25.41 -38.42 -26.75
CA SER A 193 26.54 -38.05 -27.63
C SER A 193 27.89 -38.54 -27.10
N VAL A 194 28.10 -38.56 -25.78
CA VAL A 194 29.38 -38.98 -25.17
C VAL A 194 29.45 -40.50 -24.95
N VAL A 195 28.40 -41.09 -24.41
CA VAL A 195 28.41 -42.50 -23.98
C VAL A 195 28.05 -43.45 -25.12
N PHE A 196 27.17 -43.02 -26.03
CA PHE A 196 26.66 -43.83 -27.14
C PHE A 196 26.73 -43.07 -28.48
N PRO A 197 27.92 -42.58 -28.91
CA PRO A 197 28.04 -41.80 -30.15
C PRO A 197 27.60 -42.57 -31.41
N SER A 198 27.68 -43.91 -31.38
CA SER A 198 27.26 -44.80 -32.46
C SER A 198 25.74 -44.84 -32.68
N TRP A 199 24.94 -44.34 -31.74
CA TRP A 199 23.49 -44.23 -31.89
C TRP A 199 23.07 -42.98 -32.66
N LEU A 200 24.00 -42.05 -32.89
CA LEU A 200 23.76 -40.81 -33.60
C LEU A 200 24.33 -40.87 -35.02
N PRO A 201 23.72 -40.16 -35.99
CA PRO A 201 24.30 -39.99 -37.32
C PRO A 201 25.72 -39.42 -37.24
N ALA A 202 26.57 -39.79 -38.21
CA ALA A 202 27.94 -39.30 -38.29
C ALA A 202 27.96 -37.75 -38.30
N GLY A 203 28.70 -37.15 -37.38
CA GLY A 203 28.79 -35.70 -37.23
C GLY A 203 27.67 -35.05 -36.39
N ALA A 204 26.73 -35.81 -35.81
CA ALA A 204 25.67 -35.28 -34.94
C ALA A 204 25.99 -35.35 -33.44
N ALA A 205 27.09 -36.01 -33.04
CA ALA A 205 27.49 -36.19 -31.65
C ALA A 205 28.11 -34.91 -31.03
N HIS A 206 27.31 -33.86 -30.92
CA HIS A 206 27.66 -32.63 -30.22
C HIS A 206 27.16 -32.65 -28.78
N VAL A 207 27.85 -31.92 -27.90
CA VAL A 207 27.50 -31.79 -26.48
C VAL A 207 26.92 -30.40 -26.20
N TYR A 208 26.04 -30.35 -25.20
CA TYR A 208 25.31 -29.18 -24.70
C TYR A 208 25.28 -29.17 -23.16
N PHE A 209 26.33 -29.71 -22.55
CA PHE A 209 26.49 -29.72 -21.09
C PHE A 209 26.56 -28.29 -20.55
N GLU A 210 27.25 -27.40 -21.29
CA GLU A 210 27.36 -25.97 -21.00
C GLU A 210 26.00 -25.29 -21.03
N ALA A 211 25.14 -25.61 -22.00
CA ALA A 211 23.80 -25.04 -22.08
C ALA A 211 23.00 -25.39 -20.82
N SER A 212 22.96 -26.68 -20.44
CA SER A 212 22.24 -27.16 -19.27
C SER A 212 22.71 -26.50 -17.97
N ALA A 213 24.03 -26.49 -17.73
CA ALA A 213 24.62 -25.91 -16.53
C ALA A 213 24.45 -24.38 -16.48
N THR A 214 24.58 -23.71 -17.62
CA THR A 214 24.43 -22.25 -17.74
C THR A 214 23.00 -21.81 -17.49
N ILE A 215 22.01 -22.51 -18.05
CA ILE A 215 20.59 -22.23 -17.82
C ILE A 215 20.28 -22.32 -16.31
N ILE A 216 20.68 -23.40 -15.64
CA ILE A 216 20.46 -23.59 -14.20
C ILE A 216 21.10 -22.45 -13.41
N THR A 217 22.36 -22.12 -13.72
CA THR A 217 23.12 -21.08 -13.02
C THR A 217 22.50 -19.69 -13.20
N LEU A 218 22.11 -19.32 -14.43
CA LEU A 218 21.50 -18.02 -14.71
C LEU A 218 20.11 -17.88 -14.08
N ILE A 219 19.33 -18.96 -14.02
CA ILE A 219 18.02 -18.94 -13.35
C ILE A 219 18.20 -18.87 -11.82
N LEU A 220 19.19 -19.55 -11.26
CA LEU A 220 19.56 -19.38 -9.85
C LEU A 220 20.01 -17.94 -9.55
N LEU A 221 20.77 -17.31 -10.45
CA LEU A 221 21.13 -15.90 -10.35
C LEU A 221 19.88 -15.01 -10.36
N GLY A 222 18.95 -15.26 -11.29
CA GLY A 222 17.65 -14.56 -11.34
C GLY A 222 16.89 -14.67 -10.02
N LYS A 223 16.75 -15.89 -9.48
CA LYS A 223 16.11 -16.13 -8.16
C LYS A 223 16.84 -15.45 -7.00
N GLN A 224 18.17 -15.39 -7.04
CA GLN A 224 18.95 -14.71 -6.01
C GLN A 224 18.73 -13.19 -6.07
N LEU A 225 18.68 -12.61 -7.28
CA LEU A 225 18.40 -11.19 -7.48
C LEU A 225 16.97 -10.83 -7.08
N GLU A 226 16.01 -11.70 -7.37
CA GLU A 226 14.62 -11.63 -6.90
C GLU A 226 14.56 -11.60 -5.37
N ALA A 227 15.16 -12.58 -4.69
CA ALA A 227 15.19 -12.65 -3.23
C ALA A 227 15.85 -11.42 -2.58
N LEU A 228 16.97 -10.96 -3.13
CA LEU A 228 17.66 -9.75 -2.67
C LEU A 228 16.80 -8.50 -2.83
N SER A 229 16.02 -8.43 -3.91
CA SER A 229 15.19 -7.27 -4.21
C SER A 229 13.94 -7.24 -3.34
N LYS A 230 13.33 -8.40 -3.08
CA LYS A 230 12.22 -8.55 -2.12
C LYS A 230 12.65 -8.04 -0.74
N GLY A 231 13.80 -8.49 -0.22
CA GLY A 231 14.32 -8.01 1.06
C GLY A 231 14.58 -6.50 1.10
N ARG A 232 15.12 -5.91 0.03
CA ARG A 232 15.33 -4.45 -0.06
C ARG A 232 14.03 -3.64 -0.14
N SER A 233 12.97 -4.23 -0.67
CA SER A 233 11.66 -3.57 -0.77
C SER A 233 10.90 -3.66 0.56
N SER A 234 11.04 -4.74 1.32
CA SER A 234 10.52 -4.87 2.69
C SER A 234 11.22 -3.94 3.69
N ALA A 235 12.41 -3.41 3.36
CA ALA A 235 13.16 -2.50 4.23
C ALA A 235 12.41 -1.21 4.59
N ALA A 236 11.39 -0.80 3.82
CA ALA A 236 10.55 0.34 4.19
C ALA A 236 9.69 0.04 5.42
N ILE A 237 9.14 -1.18 5.50
CA ILE A 237 8.38 -1.66 6.67
C ILE A 237 9.33 -1.97 7.82
N GLU A 238 10.47 -2.61 7.57
CA GLU A 238 11.47 -2.86 8.63
C GLU A 238 11.94 -1.57 9.29
N ARG A 239 12.05 -0.47 8.54
CA ARG A 239 12.34 0.85 9.11
C ARG A 239 11.20 1.34 9.99
N LEU A 240 9.95 1.16 9.60
CA LEU A 240 8.79 1.50 10.45
C LEU A 240 8.79 0.67 11.74
N ILE A 241 9.08 -0.63 11.66
CA ILE A 241 9.21 -1.51 12.83
C ILE A 241 10.39 -1.09 13.71
N GLY A 242 11.53 -0.74 13.11
CA GLY A 242 12.74 -0.33 13.83
C GLY A 242 12.63 1.00 14.57
N LEU A 243 11.52 1.73 14.39
CA LEU A 243 11.23 2.98 15.10
C LEU A 243 10.50 2.75 16.42
N GLN A 244 9.97 1.55 16.70
CA GLN A 244 9.45 1.25 18.02
C GLN A 244 10.62 1.06 19.00
N PRO A 245 10.72 1.89 20.05
CA PRO A 245 11.72 1.68 21.09
C PRO A 245 11.38 0.41 21.87
N GLN A 246 12.41 -0.33 22.29
CA GLN A 246 12.25 -1.57 23.04
C GLN A 246 12.00 -1.34 24.53
N THR A 247 12.39 -0.17 25.04
CA THR A 247 12.18 0.23 26.43
C THR A 247 11.38 1.53 26.52
N ALA A 248 10.64 1.65 27.61
CA ALA A 248 9.87 2.82 28.00
C ALA A 248 10.19 3.16 29.45
N ARG A 249 10.12 4.45 29.81
CA ARG A 249 10.27 4.87 31.21
C ARG A 249 8.92 5.28 31.77
N ILE A 250 8.47 4.57 32.79
CA ILE A 250 7.19 4.82 33.46
C ILE A 250 7.41 5.40 34.85
N MET A 251 6.50 6.26 35.28
CA MET A 251 6.42 6.81 36.63
C MET A 251 5.56 5.88 37.50
N ARG A 252 6.16 5.27 38.52
CA ARG A 252 5.44 4.51 39.56
C ARG A 252 5.96 4.95 40.93
N ASP A 253 5.05 5.26 41.85
CA ASP A 253 5.38 5.70 43.21
C ASP A 253 6.39 6.88 43.27
N ASP A 254 6.24 7.88 42.39
CA ASP A 254 7.15 9.03 42.19
C ASP A 254 8.60 8.68 41.77
N GLU A 255 8.86 7.43 41.36
CA GLU A 255 10.13 7.01 40.77
C GLU A 255 9.98 6.66 39.28
N VAL A 256 11.01 7.02 38.50
CA VAL A 256 11.11 6.67 37.08
C VAL A 256 11.78 5.31 36.95
N ILE A 257 11.04 4.30 36.49
CA ILE A 257 11.56 2.96 36.19
C ILE A 257 11.57 2.69 34.69
N GLU A 258 12.61 2.02 34.21
CA GLU A 258 12.70 1.57 32.82
C GLU A 258 12.15 0.15 32.69
N VAL A 259 11.21 -0.03 31.76
CA VAL A 259 10.51 -1.30 31.49
C VAL A 259 10.58 -1.59 29.99
N GLU A 260 10.33 -2.83 29.60
CA GLU A 260 10.10 -3.14 28.18
C GLU A 260 8.81 -2.47 27.69
N THR A 261 8.80 -1.97 26.46
CA THR A 261 7.62 -1.30 25.87
C THR A 261 6.38 -2.21 25.84
N SER A 262 6.59 -3.53 25.75
CA SER A 262 5.54 -4.57 25.83
C SER A 262 4.87 -4.65 27.21
N ALA A 263 5.54 -4.19 28.27
CA ALA A 263 5.03 -4.20 29.65
C ALA A 263 4.24 -2.93 30.02
N VAL A 264 4.23 -1.92 29.14
CA VAL A 264 3.45 -0.69 29.34
C VAL A 264 1.97 -0.98 29.15
N VAL A 265 1.15 -0.55 30.10
CA VAL A 265 -0.31 -0.68 30.03
C VAL A 265 -0.98 0.67 29.84
N ILE A 266 -2.20 0.65 29.29
CA ILE A 266 -3.02 1.87 29.16
C ILE A 266 -3.21 2.48 30.54
N GLY A 267 -3.00 3.81 30.63
CA GLY A 267 -3.06 4.56 31.89
C GLY A 267 -1.71 4.76 32.57
N ASP A 268 -0.65 4.04 32.19
CA ASP A 268 0.71 4.29 32.72
C ASP A 268 1.17 5.70 32.34
N ARG A 269 1.84 6.39 33.29
CA ARG A 269 2.51 7.67 33.05
C ARG A 269 3.91 7.42 32.51
N VAL A 270 4.19 7.87 31.30
CA VAL A 270 5.45 7.65 30.59
C VAL A 270 6.22 8.97 30.50
N VAL A 271 7.50 8.94 30.89
CA VAL A 271 8.38 10.13 30.85
C VAL A 271 9.30 10.07 29.63
N VAL A 272 9.09 11.00 28.71
CA VAL A 272 9.87 11.14 27.47
C VAL A 272 10.82 12.33 27.58
N ARG A 273 12.12 12.08 27.48
CA ARG A 273 13.15 13.14 27.55
C ARG A 273 13.36 13.80 26.18
N PRO A 274 14.03 14.96 26.16
CA PRO A 274 14.44 15.60 24.92
C PRO A 274 15.25 14.67 24.01
N GLY A 275 14.89 14.61 22.72
CA GLY A 275 15.57 13.79 21.70
C GLY A 275 15.19 12.31 21.70
N GLU A 276 14.34 11.86 22.62
CA GLU A 276 13.92 10.45 22.68
C GLU A 276 12.71 10.14 21.80
N THR A 277 12.62 8.88 21.39
CA THR A 277 11.44 8.34 20.72
C THR A 277 10.32 8.12 21.74
N ILE A 278 9.12 8.59 21.40
CA ILE A 278 7.91 8.34 22.20
C ILE A 278 7.57 6.84 22.10
N PRO A 279 7.47 6.08 23.20
CA PRO A 279 7.40 4.61 23.12
C PRO A 279 6.02 4.05 22.80
N VAL A 280 4.96 4.74 23.22
CA VAL A 280 3.56 4.33 23.06
C VAL A 280 2.70 5.53 22.70
N ASP A 281 1.51 5.29 22.19
CA ASP A 281 0.55 6.38 21.97
C ASP A 281 0.05 6.90 23.31
N GLY A 282 -0.16 8.22 23.42
CA GLY A 282 -0.57 8.82 24.67
C GLY A 282 -1.09 10.25 24.54
N GLU A 283 -1.50 10.80 25.67
CA GLU A 283 -1.90 12.21 25.82
C GLU A 283 -0.92 12.90 26.76
N VAL A 284 -0.43 14.08 26.38
CA VAL A 284 0.48 14.87 27.23
C VAL A 284 -0.28 15.33 28.46
N VAL A 285 0.18 14.97 29.64
CA VAL A 285 -0.36 15.48 30.91
C VAL A 285 0.49 16.64 31.44
N GLU A 286 1.80 16.57 31.25
CA GLU A 286 2.74 17.59 31.73
C GLU A 286 3.88 17.86 30.73
N GLY A 287 4.34 19.11 30.69
CA GLY A 287 5.40 19.56 29.81
C GLY A 287 4.92 20.14 28.47
N ALA A 288 5.88 20.60 27.68
CA ALA A 288 5.66 21.09 26.32
C ALA A 288 6.92 20.89 25.49
N SER A 289 6.76 20.45 24.25
CA SER A 289 7.86 20.19 23.32
C SER A 289 7.38 20.29 21.87
N ASN A 290 8.31 20.37 20.93
CA ASN A 290 8.00 20.17 19.52
C ASN A 290 8.32 18.71 19.19
N VAL A 291 7.35 17.97 18.67
CA VAL A 291 7.50 16.56 18.31
C VAL A 291 7.64 16.46 16.79
N ASP A 292 8.67 15.75 16.34
CA ASP A 292 8.87 15.42 14.93
C ASP A 292 8.01 14.19 14.57
N GLU A 293 6.94 14.45 13.83
CA GLU A 293 5.99 13.44 13.35
C GLU A 293 6.24 13.08 11.87
N ALA A 294 7.33 13.56 11.25
CA ALA A 294 7.58 13.45 9.81
C ALA A 294 7.54 12.01 9.28
N MET A 295 7.91 11.04 10.10
CA MET A 295 7.89 9.62 9.76
C MET A 295 6.47 9.03 9.63
N VAL A 296 5.48 9.63 10.28
CA VAL A 296 4.08 9.18 10.31
C VAL A 296 3.23 10.07 9.40
N SER A 297 3.34 11.39 9.56
CA SER A 297 2.54 12.37 8.81
C SER A 297 3.13 12.71 7.44
N GLY A 298 4.43 12.47 7.24
CA GLY A 298 5.17 12.93 6.05
C GLY A 298 5.56 14.41 6.09
N GLU A 299 5.19 15.15 7.13
CA GLU A 299 5.43 16.59 7.23
C GLU A 299 6.79 16.89 7.87
N PRO A 300 7.65 17.71 7.23
CA PRO A 300 9.01 17.94 7.72
C PRO A 300 9.09 18.91 8.91
N VAL A 301 7.98 19.58 9.27
CA VAL A 301 7.96 20.60 10.32
C VAL A 301 7.47 19.96 11.63
N PRO A 302 8.25 20.04 12.73
CA PRO A 302 7.82 19.53 14.03
C PRO A 302 6.55 20.21 14.55
N VAL A 303 5.65 19.41 15.14
CA VAL A 303 4.37 19.87 15.68
C VAL A 303 4.53 20.18 17.16
N ARG A 304 4.08 21.36 17.60
CA ARG A 304 4.12 21.74 19.01
C ARG A 304 3.05 20.98 19.80
N LYS A 305 3.47 20.35 20.90
CA LYS A 305 2.61 19.60 21.83
C LYS A 305 2.65 20.22 23.23
N ARG A 306 1.49 20.28 23.88
CA ARG A 306 1.26 20.75 25.25
C ARG A 306 0.26 19.83 25.96
N SER A 307 0.08 20.05 27.26
CA SER A 307 -0.92 19.33 28.06
C SER A 307 -2.30 19.29 27.35
N GLY A 308 -2.87 18.09 27.25
CA GLY A 308 -4.10 17.77 26.52
C GLY A 308 -3.90 17.34 25.05
N ASP A 309 -2.71 17.51 24.48
CA ASP A 309 -2.45 17.10 23.09
C ASP A 309 -2.07 15.62 23.01
N ALA A 310 -2.60 14.92 22.00
CA ALA A 310 -2.22 13.55 21.68
C ALA A 310 -0.82 13.48 21.05
N VAL A 311 -0.08 12.42 21.38
CA VAL A 311 1.22 12.05 20.81
C VAL A 311 1.19 10.62 20.30
N VAL A 312 1.99 10.38 19.25
CA VAL A 312 2.04 9.08 18.56
C VAL A 312 3.35 8.36 18.88
N GLY A 313 3.26 7.08 19.24
CA GLY A 313 4.39 6.20 19.46
C GLY A 313 5.25 6.06 18.20
N GLY A 314 6.56 6.03 18.39
CA GLY A 314 7.57 6.04 17.34
C GLY A 314 8.03 7.44 16.92
N THR A 315 7.28 8.51 17.23
CA THR A 315 7.69 9.90 16.90
C THR A 315 8.83 10.40 17.79
N ILE A 316 9.56 11.42 17.34
CA ILE A 316 10.76 11.91 18.05
C ILE A 316 10.41 13.17 18.82
N ASN A 317 10.60 13.13 20.14
CA ASN A 317 10.47 14.30 20.98
C ASN A 317 11.63 15.28 20.75
N GLY A 318 11.33 16.56 20.59
CA GLY A 318 12.31 17.62 20.40
C GLY A 318 13.04 18.00 21.69
N LEU A 319 13.11 19.30 21.97
CA LEU A 319 13.97 19.82 23.05
C LEU A 319 13.31 19.84 24.45
N GLY A 320 11.99 19.68 24.54
CA GLY A 320 11.25 19.69 25.81
C GLY A 320 11.14 18.30 26.44
N SER A 321 10.83 18.23 27.73
CA SER A 321 10.43 16.98 28.40
C SER A 321 8.91 16.86 28.38
N LEU A 322 8.41 15.66 28.16
CA LEU A 322 6.98 15.35 28.17
C LEU A 322 6.69 14.23 29.17
N GLU A 323 5.61 14.38 29.93
CA GLU A 323 4.96 13.28 30.62
C GLU A 323 3.64 13.00 29.91
N ILE A 324 3.45 11.75 29.51
CA ILE A 324 2.29 11.32 28.74
C ILE A 324 1.58 10.19 29.46
N VAL A 325 0.25 10.13 29.38
CA VAL A 325 -0.52 8.97 29.82
C VAL A 325 -0.76 8.07 28.62
N ALA A 326 -0.39 6.80 28.73
CA ALA A 326 -0.53 5.83 27.65
C ALA A 326 -2.01 5.61 27.30
N THR A 327 -2.37 5.80 26.03
CA THR A 327 -3.72 5.57 25.49
C THR A 327 -3.78 4.37 24.57
N GLY A 328 -2.67 3.98 23.94
CA GLY A 328 -2.57 2.80 23.08
C GLY A 328 -1.20 2.12 23.19
N THR A 329 -1.19 0.79 23.38
CA THR A 329 0.03 -0.01 23.52
C THR A 329 -0.01 -1.26 22.62
N GLY A 330 1.16 -1.82 22.29
CA GLY A 330 1.27 -3.00 21.42
C GLY A 330 0.56 -2.84 20.06
N ASP A 331 -0.32 -3.79 19.73
CA ASP A 331 -1.09 -3.81 18.48
C ASP A 331 -2.11 -2.68 18.36
N ALA A 332 -2.47 -2.02 19.46
CA ALA A 332 -3.39 -0.89 19.44
C ALA A 332 -2.71 0.42 18.99
N THR A 333 -1.38 0.47 18.95
CA THR A 333 -0.66 1.70 18.54
C THR A 333 -0.92 2.06 17.09
N VAL A 334 -0.92 3.36 16.78
CA VAL A 334 -1.02 3.91 15.41
C VAL A 334 0.07 3.31 14.52
N LEU A 335 1.30 3.18 15.01
CA LEU A 335 2.39 2.59 14.24
C LEU A 335 2.14 1.10 13.93
N ALA A 336 1.60 0.32 14.87
CA ALA A 336 1.21 -1.06 14.61
C ALA A 336 0.04 -1.15 13.60
N GLN A 337 -0.93 -0.23 13.68
CA GLN A 337 -2.00 -0.12 12.69
C GLN A 337 -1.46 0.21 11.29
N ILE A 338 -0.51 1.14 11.18
CA ILE A 338 0.18 1.48 9.93
C ILE A 338 0.85 0.24 9.34
N ILE A 339 1.60 -0.50 10.15
CA ILE A 339 2.29 -1.73 9.70
C ILE A 339 1.27 -2.73 9.15
N ARG A 340 0.18 -3.01 9.89
CA ARG A 340 -0.88 -3.92 9.43
C ARG A 340 -1.54 -3.46 8.14
N MET A 341 -1.84 -2.16 7.99
CA MET A 341 -2.44 -1.63 6.77
C MET A 341 -1.50 -1.78 5.56
N VAL A 342 -0.21 -1.48 5.74
CA VAL A 342 0.78 -1.64 4.67
C VAL A 342 0.94 -3.12 4.30
N GLU A 343 0.99 -4.02 5.27
CA GLU A 343 1.04 -5.48 5.03
C GLU A 343 -0.21 -5.97 4.29
N ALA A 344 -1.39 -5.52 4.69
CA ALA A 344 -2.66 -5.86 4.04
C ALA A 344 -2.68 -5.41 2.57
N ALA A 345 -2.25 -4.18 2.28
CA ALA A 345 -2.20 -3.69 0.91
C ALA A 345 -1.19 -4.46 0.04
N GLN A 346 -0.03 -4.84 0.59
CA GLN A 346 0.95 -5.66 -0.13
C GLN A 346 0.45 -7.09 -0.41
N GLY A 347 -0.42 -7.61 0.45
CA GLY A 347 -1.02 -8.94 0.28
C GLY A 347 -2.19 -8.99 -0.70
N SER A 348 -2.77 -7.84 -1.02
CA SER A 348 -3.95 -7.78 -1.90
C SER A 348 -3.59 -8.01 -3.38
N LYS A 349 -4.41 -8.81 -4.08
CA LYS A 349 -4.26 -9.06 -5.51
C LYS A 349 -5.01 -8.02 -6.34
N LEU A 350 -4.26 -7.22 -7.08
CA LEU A 350 -4.85 -6.24 -7.99
C LEU A 350 -5.58 -6.94 -9.15
N PRO A 351 -6.66 -6.34 -9.69
CA PRO A 351 -7.29 -6.79 -10.92
C PRO A 351 -6.29 -7.00 -12.07
N ILE A 352 -5.28 -6.13 -12.20
CA ILE A 352 -4.23 -6.29 -13.23
C ILE A 352 -3.38 -7.55 -13.03
N GLN A 353 -3.11 -7.95 -11.78
CA GLN A 353 -2.35 -9.17 -11.49
C GLN A 353 -3.17 -10.41 -11.84
N ARG A 354 -4.48 -10.42 -11.55
CA ARG A 354 -5.39 -11.51 -11.95
C ARG A 354 -5.42 -11.71 -13.47
N TYR A 355 -5.41 -10.61 -14.23
CA TYR A 355 -5.30 -10.66 -15.68
C TYR A 355 -3.97 -11.28 -16.13
N VAL A 356 -2.85 -10.88 -15.52
CA VAL A 356 -1.52 -11.44 -15.81
C VAL A 356 -1.46 -12.94 -15.51
N ASP A 357 -1.98 -13.39 -14.37
CA ASP A 357 -2.04 -14.81 -14.00
C ASP A 357 -2.84 -15.61 -15.03
N THR A 358 -3.94 -15.04 -15.53
CA THR A 358 -4.74 -15.62 -16.60
C THR A 358 -3.92 -15.74 -17.89
N VAL A 359 -3.23 -14.69 -18.31
CA VAL A 359 -2.36 -14.72 -19.49
C VAL A 359 -1.29 -15.79 -19.37
N ILE A 360 -0.61 -15.92 -18.21
CA ILE A 360 0.40 -16.96 -17.97
C ILE A 360 -0.19 -18.36 -18.15
N SER A 361 -1.41 -18.59 -17.66
CA SER A 361 -2.06 -19.90 -17.73
C SER A 361 -2.30 -20.39 -19.17
N TYR A 362 -2.52 -19.47 -20.11
CA TYR A 362 -2.62 -19.79 -21.54
C TYR A 362 -1.26 -19.79 -22.23
N PHE A 363 -0.37 -18.87 -21.83
CA PHE A 363 0.93 -18.67 -22.46
C PHE A 363 1.85 -19.90 -22.35
N VAL A 364 1.92 -20.55 -21.19
CA VAL A 364 2.80 -21.72 -20.98
C VAL A 364 2.43 -22.90 -21.90
N PRO A 365 1.16 -23.36 -21.98
CA PRO A 365 0.77 -24.39 -22.94
C PRO A 365 1.03 -24.01 -24.40
N ILE A 366 0.77 -22.76 -24.78
CA ILE A 366 1.01 -22.27 -26.15
C ILE A 366 2.50 -22.38 -26.50
N VAL A 367 3.39 -21.95 -25.60
CA VAL A 367 4.84 -22.02 -25.78
C VAL A 367 5.32 -23.47 -25.90
N MET A 368 4.79 -24.37 -25.09
CA MET A 368 5.13 -25.80 -25.20
C MET A 368 4.70 -26.38 -26.55
N GLY A 369 3.51 -26.01 -27.02
CA GLY A 369 3.03 -26.35 -28.36
C GLY A 369 3.92 -25.77 -29.46
N LEU A 370 4.33 -24.51 -29.33
CA LEU A 370 5.26 -23.86 -30.26
C LEU A 370 6.63 -24.54 -30.26
N ALA A 371 7.18 -24.92 -29.11
CA ALA A 371 8.44 -25.63 -29.01
C ALA A 371 8.36 -27.01 -29.70
N LEU A 372 7.26 -27.75 -29.50
CA LEU A 372 7.02 -29.02 -30.18
C LEU A 372 6.87 -28.83 -31.70
N LEU A 373 6.16 -27.78 -32.13
CA LEU A 373 6.02 -27.42 -33.53
C LEU A 373 7.38 -27.05 -34.14
N THR A 374 8.18 -26.24 -33.45
CA THR A 374 9.56 -25.89 -33.85
C THR A 374 10.40 -27.15 -33.99
N PHE A 375 10.35 -28.06 -33.02
CA PHE A 375 11.03 -29.35 -33.10
C PHE A 375 10.62 -30.12 -34.36
N ALA A 376 9.32 -30.28 -34.59
CA ALA A 376 8.81 -31.04 -35.74
C ALA A 376 9.20 -30.40 -37.09
N VAL A 377 9.09 -29.08 -37.21
CA VAL A 377 9.44 -28.35 -38.44
C VAL A 377 10.93 -28.50 -38.75
N TRP A 378 11.81 -28.31 -37.77
CA TRP A 378 13.25 -28.44 -37.95
C TRP A 378 13.67 -29.89 -38.17
N TRP A 379 12.98 -30.86 -37.59
CA TRP A 379 13.23 -32.27 -37.83
C TRP A 379 12.94 -32.66 -39.29
N VAL A 380 11.86 -32.14 -39.87
CA VAL A 380 11.41 -32.50 -41.22
C VAL A 380 12.04 -31.65 -42.32
N LEU A 381 12.17 -30.34 -42.09
CA LEU A 381 12.60 -29.35 -43.09
C LEU A 381 13.98 -28.76 -42.83
N GLY A 382 14.56 -29.02 -41.66
CA GLY A 382 15.86 -28.46 -41.28
C GLY A 382 17.03 -29.08 -42.06
N PRO A 383 18.12 -28.32 -42.27
CA PRO A 383 19.34 -28.87 -42.84
C PRO A 383 19.94 -29.92 -41.91
N ALA A 384 20.70 -30.87 -42.48
CA ALA A 384 21.41 -31.85 -41.69
C ALA A 384 22.50 -31.17 -40.83
N PRO A 385 22.67 -31.56 -39.54
CA PRO A 385 21.92 -32.58 -38.80
C PRO A 385 20.59 -32.06 -38.20
N ALA A 386 19.46 -32.54 -38.74
CA ALA A 386 18.13 -32.02 -38.43
C ALA A 386 17.71 -32.23 -36.97
N LEU A 387 18.04 -33.38 -36.36
CA LEU A 387 17.73 -33.69 -34.95
C LEU A 387 18.31 -32.65 -34.00
N GLN A 388 19.58 -32.33 -34.19
CA GLN A 388 20.32 -31.42 -33.33
C GLN A 388 19.73 -30.00 -33.41
N LEU A 389 19.52 -29.51 -34.63
CA LEU A 389 18.91 -28.20 -34.87
C LEU A 389 17.48 -28.13 -34.31
N ALA A 390 16.70 -29.20 -34.48
CA ALA A 390 15.35 -29.31 -33.92
C ALA A 390 15.36 -29.21 -32.39
N LEU A 391 16.25 -29.96 -31.73
CA LEU A 391 16.36 -29.96 -30.28
C LEU A 391 16.80 -28.60 -29.73
N VAL A 392 17.86 -28.01 -30.30
CA VAL A 392 18.41 -26.73 -29.83
C VAL A 392 17.38 -25.61 -29.97
N ASN A 393 16.70 -25.52 -31.10
CA ASN A 393 15.71 -24.47 -31.33
C ASN A 393 14.45 -24.66 -30.47
N ALA A 394 13.99 -25.91 -30.28
CA ALA A 394 12.87 -26.20 -29.38
C ALA A 394 13.21 -25.83 -27.92
N VAL A 395 14.41 -26.20 -27.45
CA VAL A 395 14.90 -25.84 -26.12
C VAL A 395 15.07 -24.32 -25.99
N ALA A 396 15.58 -23.64 -27.02
CA ALA A 396 15.68 -22.18 -27.04
C ALA A 396 14.30 -21.51 -26.91
N VAL A 397 13.26 -22.03 -27.60
CA VAL A 397 11.86 -21.56 -27.47
C VAL A 397 11.31 -21.76 -26.05
N LEU A 398 11.54 -22.92 -25.43
CA LEU A 398 11.09 -23.19 -24.06
C LEU A 398 11.74 -22.25 -23.05
N ILE A 399 13.05 -22.00 -23.19
CA ILE A 399 13.81 -21.16 -22.26
C ILE A 399 13.45 -19.69 -22.43
N ILE A 400 13.48 -19.19 -23.67
CA ILE A 400 13.22 -17.76 -23.92
C ILE A 400 11.83 -17.35 -23.46
N ALA A 401 10.90 -18.29 -23.39
CA ALA A 401 9.54 -18.07 -22.94
C ALA A 401 9.36 -18.09 -21.42
N CYS A 402 10.40 -18.18 -20.58
CA CYS A 402 10.17 -18.09 -19.13
C CYS A 402 9.50 -16.75 -18.75
N PRO A 403 8.33 -16.75 -18.08
CA PRO A 403 7.68 -15.54 -17.59
C PRO A 403 8.27 -15.04 -16.26
N CYS A 404 9.55 -15.28 -16.00
CA CYS A 404 10.23 -15.03 -14.73
C CYS A 404 10.03 -13.59 -14.22
N ALA A 405 10.28 -12.59 -15.09
CA ALA A 405 10.12 -11.17 -14.77
C ALA A 405 8.65 -10.75 -14.55
N MET A 406 7.71 -11.46 -15.19
CA MET A 406 6.29 -11.15 -15.17
C MET A 406 5.66 -11.42 -13.80
N GLY A 407 6.06 -12.51 -13.15
CA GLY A 407 5.60 -12.86 -11.80
C GLY A 407 6.02 -11.87 -10.71
N LEU A 408 7.03 -11.03 -10.99
CA LEU A 408 7.55 -10.02 -10.06
C LEU A 408 7.14 -8.59 -10.41
N ALA A 409 6.81 -8.34 -11.68
CA ALA A 409 6.54 -7.01 -12.21
C ALA A 409 5.51 -6.23 -11.38
N THR A 410 4.42 -6.87 -11.01
CA THR A 410 3.31 -6.23 -10.27
C THR A 410 3.58 -6.17 -8.77
N PRO A 411 3.91 -7.29 -8.08
CA PRO A 411 4.14 -7.27 -6.64
C PRO A 411 5.27 -6.32 -6.21
N MET A 412 6.34 -6.23 -6.99
CA MET A 412 7.47 -5.34 -6.67
C MET A 412 7.09 -3.86 -6.74
N SER A 413 6.35 -3.45 -7.78
CA SER A 413 5.90 -2.07 -7.92
C SER A 413 4.92 -1.68 -6.82
N ILE A 414 4.03 -2.59 -6.41
CA ILE A 414 3.10 -2.37 -5.28
C ILE A 414 3.87 -2.25 -3.97
N MET A 415 4.80 -3.16 -3.70
CA MET A 415 5.58 -3.17 -2.46
C MET A 415 6.39 -1.87 -2.31
N VAL A 416 7.08 -1.45 -3.38
CA VAL A 416 7.84 -0.20 -3.38
C VAL A 416 6.90 1.02 -3.32
N GLY A 417 5.79 1.00 -4.06
CA GLY A 417 4.81 2.09 -4.12
C GLY A 417 4.13 2.33 -2.77
N THR A 418 3.53 1.29 -2.18
CA THR A 418 2.87 1.34 -0.85
C THR A 418 3.85 1.68 0.27
N GLY A 419 5.06 1.09 0.25
CA GLY A 419 6.10 1.44 1.22
C GLY A 419 6.57 2.90 1.10
N ARG A 420 6.59 3.45 -0.12
CA ARG A 420 6.88 4.88 -0.34
C ARG A 420 5.69 5.77 0.05
N ALA A 421 4.46 5.32 -0.18
CA ALA A 421 3.24 6.02 0.23
C ALA A 421 3.24 6.25 1.74
N ALA A 422 3.53 5.19 2.52
CA ALA A 422 3.53 5.25 3.97
C ALA A 422 4.56 6.26 4.50
N GLN A 423 5.75 6.33 3.90
CA GLN A 423 6.77 7.34 4.23
C GLN A 423 6.37 8.78 3.89
N LEU A 424 5.36 8.96 3.04
CA LEU A 424 4.80 10.26 2.67
C LEU A 424 3.46 10.52 3.39
N GLY A 425 3.14 9.75 4.43
CA GLY A 425 1.91 9.91 5.21
C GLY A 425 0.65 9.42 4.50
N VAL A 426 0.76 8.61 3.44
CA VAL A 426 -0.39 8.04 2.71
C VAL A 426 -0.40 6.52 2.86
N LEU A 427 -1.47 5.98 3.44
CA LEU A 427 -1.61 4.56 3.72
C LEU A 427 -2.67 3.98 2.81
N PHE A 428 -2.27 3.01 1.99
CA PHE A 428 -3.22 2.17 1.28
C PHE A 428 -3.51 0.96 2.16
N ARG A 429 -4.79 0.70 2.46
CA ARG A 429 -5.21 -0.51 3.18
C ARG A 429 -5.49 -1.67 2.24
N ARG A 430 -5.97 -1.34 1.03
CA ARG A 430 -6.16 -2.29 -0.06
C ARG A 430 -5.33 -1.87 -1.26
N GLY A 431 -4.61 -2.79 -1.88
CA GLY A 431 -3.76 -2.52 -3.03
C GLY A 431 -4.54 -2.41 -4.35
N ASP A 432 -5.78 -2.90 -4.43
CA ASP A 432 -6.68 -2.60 -5.56
C ASP A 432 -7.12 -1.13 -5.58
N ALA A 433 -7.16 -0.46 -4.43
CA ALA A 433 -7.37 0.98 -4.34
C ALA A 433 -6.31 1.78 -5.13
N LEU A 434 -5.06 1.30 -5.25
CA LEU A 434 -4.06 1.93 -6.14
C LEU A 434 -4.54 1.95 -7.60
N GLN A 435 -5.16 0.87 -8.06
CA GLN A 435 -5.62 0.75 -9.45
C GLN A 435 -6.94 1.51 -9.67
N THR A 436 -7.85 1.48 -8.71
CA THR A 436 -9.13 2.19 -8.81
C THR A 436 -8.92 3.70 -8.72
N LEU A 437 -8.06 4.17 -7.82
CA LEU A 437 -7.71 5.59 -7.66
C LEU A 437 -7.04 6.16 -8.93
N GLU A 438 -6.26 5.37 -9.65
CA GLU A 438 -5.64 5.80 -10.91
C GLU A 438 -6.69 6.10 -12.00
N ARG A 439 -7.80 5.36 -11.98
CA ARG A 439 -8.89 5.43 -12.95
C ARG A 439 -9.97 6.43 -12.55
N ALA A 440 -9.88 6.99 -11.36
CA ALA A 440 -10.82 7.98 -10.85
C ALA A 440 -10.90 9.16 -11.82
N LYS A 441 -12.14 9.61 -12.06
CA LYS A 441 -12.43 10.82 -12.84
C LYS A 441 -13.09 11.90 -12.00
N LEU A 442 -13.78 11.51 -10.93
CA LEU A 442 -14.47 12.41 -10.01
C LEU A 442 -13.94 12.17 -8.60
N ILE A 443 -13.63 13.26 -7.91
CA ILE A 443 -13.36 13.25 -6.47
C ILE A 443 -14.36 14.15 -5.76
N ALA A 444 -15.12 13.55 -4.85
CA ALA A 444 -16.11 14.22 -4.03
C ALA A 444 -15.55 14.43 -2.63
N PHE A 445 -15.59 15.67 -2.15
CA PHE A 445 -15.11 16.04 -0.82
C PHE A 445 -16.29 16.29 0.10
N ASP A 446 -16.20 15.80 1.34
CA ASP A 446 -16.95 16.43 2.41
C ASP A 446 -16.44 17.85 2.65
N LYS A 447 -17.33 18.74 3.10
CA LYS A 447 -16.93 20.12 3.41
C LYS A 447 -16.30 20.21 4.80
N THR A 448 -17.02 19.80 5.83
CA THR A 448 -16.69 20.12 7.23
C THR A 448 -15.55 19.24 7.69
N GLY A 449 -14.46 19.82 8.17
CA GLY A 449 -13.29 19.06 8.67
C GLY A 449 -12.41 18.45 7.57
N THR A 450 -12.92 18.32 6.35
CA THR A 450 -12.16 17.91 5.17
C THR A 450 -11.63 19.11 4.36
N LEU A 451 -12.50 19.94 3.77
CA LEU A 451 -12.09 21.16 3.06
C LEU A 451 -11.86 22.35 4.00
N THR A 452 -12.50 22.29 5.17
CA THR A 452 -12.39 23.28 6.24
C THR A 452 -11.69 22.68 7.46
N GLU A 453 -11.31 23.53 8.42
CA GLU A 453 -10.59 23.10 9.63
C GLU A 453 -11.44 22.27 10.59
N GLY A 454 -12.78 22.26 10.42
CA GLY A 454 -13.71 21.56 11.30
C GLY A 454 -13.87 22.27 12.66
N ARG A 455 -13.41 23.52 12.74
CA ARG A 455 -13.40 24.34 13.96
C ARG A 455 -14.14 25.65 13.68
N PRO A 456 -15.49 25.64 13.73
CA PRO A 456 -16.27 26.85 13.52
C PRO A 456 -15.87 27.92 14.54
N THR A 457 -15.73 29.16 14.07
CA THR A 457 -15.40 30.33 14.90
C THR A 457 -16.35 31.48 14.61
N LEU A 458 -16.64 32.30 15.63
CA LEU A 458 -17.41 33.54 15.46
C LEU A 458 -16.55 34.55 14.70
N THR A 459 -16.95 34.92 13.49
CA THR A 459 -16.22 35.87 12.64
C THR A 459 -16.80 37.28 12.73
N ASP A 460 -18.13 37.41 12.83
CA ASP A 460 -18.81 38.70 12.81
C ASP A 460 -19.91 38.74 13.86
N LEU A 461 -20.05 39.90 14.49
CA LEU A 461 -21.16 40.24 15.37
C LEU A 461 -21.73 41.57 14.88
N THR A 462 -22.99 41.57 14.45
CA THR A 462 -23.69 42.77 14.00
C THR A 462 -24.88 43.03 14.91
N MET A 463 -24.84 44.12 15.67
CA MET A 463 -25.99 44.58 16.46
C MET A 463 -27.03 45.25 15.55
N LEU A 464 -28.31 45.01 15.82
CA LEU A 464 -29.44 45.55 15.08
C LEU A 464 -30.20 46.56 15.94
N GLY A 465 -30.15 47.83 15.54
CA GLY A 465 -30.81 48.94 16.25
C GLY A 465 -29.88 49.73 17.17
N ASP A 466 -30.44 50.73 17.85
CA ASP A 466 -29.72 51.54 18.82
C ASP A 466 -29.46 50.70 20.08
N VAL A 467 -28.20 50.60 20.50
CA VAL A 467 -27.71 49.57 21.43
C VAL A 467 -28.38 49.66 22.83
N GLY A 468 -29.04 50.78 23.14
CA GLY A 468 -29.93 50.92 24.31
C GLY A 468 -29.36 50.35 25.62
N GLU A 469 -30.23 49.76 26.45
CA GLU A 469 -29.89 49.10 27.72
C GLU A 469 -29.24 47.71 27.55
N LEU A 470 -29.36 47.07 26.37
CA LEU A 470 -28.88 45.71 26.12
C LEU A 470 -27.50 45.74 25.46
N GLY A 471 -26.45 45.87 26.27
CA GLY A 471 -25.07 45.91 25.79
C GLY A 471 -24.60 44.60 25.14
N GLU A 472 -23.62 44.68 24.22
CA GLU A 472 -23.02 43.51 23.54
C GLU A 472 -22.62 42.40 24.52
N ARG A 473 -21.99 42.76 25.63
CA ARG A 473 -21.54 41.81 26.66
C ARG A 473 -22.71 41.04 27.29
N GLN A 474 -23.84 41.69 27.55
CA GLN A 474 -25.01 41.05 28.14
C GLN A 474 -25.69 40.11 27.14
N LEU A 475 -25.80 40.53 25.87
CA LEU A 475 -26.28 39.66 24.80
C LEU A 475 -25.41 38.40 24.66
N LEU A 476 -24.07 38.55 24.69
CA LEU A 476 -23.15 37.41 24.65
C LEU A 476 -23.29 36.49 25.87
N SER A 477 -23.60 37.03 27.06
CA SER A 477 -23.93 36.21 28.24
C SER A 477 -25.21 35.39 28.04
N TYR A 478 -26.25 35.96 27.43
CA TYR A 478 -27.47 35.24 27.08
C TYR A 478 -27.21 34.13 26.05
N VAL A 479 -26.45 34.43 25.00
CA VAL A 479 -26.07 33.47 23.96
C VAL A 479 -25.27 32.32 24.57
N ALA A 480 -24.26 32.62 25.38
CA ALA A 480 -23.42 31.62 26.03
C ALA A 480 -24.23 30.71 26.96
N ALA A 481 -25.16 31.28 27.75
CA ALA A 481 -25.99 30.51 28.67
C ALA A 481 -26.95 29.57 27.93
N LEU A 482 -27.55 30.03 26.83
CA LEU A 482 -28.45 29.23 26.02
C LEU A 482 -27.70 28.11 25.26
N GLU A 483 -26.60 28.45 24.59
CA GLU A 483 -25.85 27.51 23.75
C GLU A 483 -24.98 26.52 24.55
N ALA A 484 -24.68 26.80 25.82
CA ALA A 484 -23.96 25.85 26.68
C ALA A 484 -24.70 24.52 26.91
N ARG A 485 -26.01 24.45 26.60
CA ARG A 485 -26.81 23.21 26.65
C ARG A 485 -26.95 22.51 25.29
N SER A 486 -26.38 23.08 24.23
CA SER A 486 -26.48 22.57 22.86
C SER A 486 -25.19 21.83 22.47
N GLU A 487 -25.34 20.66 21.86
CA GLU A 487 -24.22 19.86 21.35
C GLU A 487 -23.81 20.27 19.92
N HIS A 488 -24.44 21.31 19.35
CA HIS A 488 -24.21 21.72 17.97
C HIS A 488 -22.83 22.41 17.83
N PRO A 489 -22.03 22.14 16.78
CA PRO A 489 -20.71 22.78 16.61
C PRO A 489 -20.73 24.33 16.59
N ILE A 490 -21.79 24.91 16.02
CA ILE A 490 -22.04 26.37 16.06
C ILE A 490 -22.22 26.87 17.51
N ALA A 491 -22.91 26.11 18.35
CA ALA A 491 -23.14 26.46 19.76
C ALA A 491 -21.81 26.57 20.52
N ALA A 492 -20.93 25.56 20.36
CA ALA A 492 -19.61 25.56 20.96
C ALA A 492 -18.77 26.77 20.50
N ALA A 493 -18.83 27.13 19.21
CA ALA A 493 -18.15 28.31 18.67
C ALA A 493 -18.65 29.62 19.30
N LEU A 494 -19.97 29.76 19.49
CA LEU A 494 -20.59 30.92 20.11
C LEU A 494 -20.24 31.02 21.60
N VAL A 495 -20.29 29.90 22.34
CA VAL A 495 -19.91 29.84 23.76
C VAL A 495 -18.44 30.23 23.94
N ALA A 496 -17.53 29.64 23.16
CA ALA A 496 -16.10 29.94 23.23
C ALA A 496 -15.82 31.43 22.91
N ALA A 497 -16.48 31.98 21.89
CA ALA A 497 -16.33 33.39 21.52
C ALA A 497 -16.90 34.34 22.60
N ALA A 498 -18.03 33.99 23.20
CA ALA A 498 -18.63 34.78 24.27
C ALA A 498 -17.75 34.78 25.54
N GLN A 499 -17.21 33.62 25.92
CA GLN A 499 -16.27 33.51 27.04
C GLN A 499 -14.99 34.32 26.80
N ALA A 500 -14.41 34.25 25.59
CA ALA A 500 -13.23 35.03 25.22
C ALA A 500 -13.46 36.55 25.28
N ARG A 501 -14.71 37.01 25.09
CA ARG A 501 -15.11 38.42 25.19
C ARG A 501 -15.57 38.84 26.59
N GLY A 502 -15.42 37.96 27.59
CA GLY A 502 -15.75 38.24 28.98
C GLY A 502 -17.25 38.24 29.28
N ALA A 503 -18.01 37.35 28.62
CA ALA A 503 -19.39 37.08 28.99
C ALA A 503 -19.46 36.50 30.43
N THR A 504 -20.46 36.94 31.18
CA THR A 504 -20.77 36.41 32.51
C THR A 504 -21.49 35.08 32.41
N THR A 505 -21.15 34.14 33.29
CA THR A 505 -21.85 32.86 33.37
C THR A 505 -23.26 33.07 33.91
N MET A 506 -24.27 32.70 33.12
CA MET A 506 -25.68 32.73 33.52
C MET A 506 -26.29 31.33 33.42
N THR A 507 -27.47 31.15 34.01
CA THR A 507 -28.19 29.88 33.96
C THR A 507 -29.37 30.00 32.99
N VAL A 508 -29.52 29.00 32.13
CA VAL A 508 -30.70 28.84 31.28
C VAL A 508 -31.70 27.91 31.94
N THR A 509 -32.96 28.28 31.89
CA THR A 509 -34.11 27.46 32.28
C THR A 509 -35.00 27.22 31.06
N GLN A 510 -35.76 26.11 31.05
CA GLN A 510 -36.64 25.75 29.92
C GLN A 510 -35.91 25.70 28.55
N PHE A 511 -34.71 25.14 28.51
CA PHE A 511 -33.99 24.92 27.25
C PHE A 511 -34.76 23.97 26.33
N GLU A 512 -34.95 24.39 25.08
CA GLU A 512 -35.54 23.60 24.02
C GLU A 512 -34.68 23.73 22.75
N ALA A 513 -34.16 22.60 22.26
CA ALA A 513 -33.55 22.53 20.93
C ALA A 513 -34.66 22.30 19.89
N VAL A 514 -34.69 23.11 18.83
CA VAL A 514 -35.68 23.04 17.75
C VAL A 514 -34.99 22.55 16.47
N PRO A 515 -35.04 21.23 16.17
CA PRO A 515 -34.28 20.63 15.07
C PRO A 515 -34.54 21.34 13.73
N GLY A 516 -33.45 21.71 13.05
CA GLY A 516 -33.51 22.41 11.76
C GLY A 516 -33.85 23.91 11.83
N PHE A 517 -34.08 24.48 13.01
CA PHE A 517 -34.41 25.90 13.19
C PHE A 517 -33.45 26.63 14.13
N GLY A 518 -33.19 26.09 15.33
CA GLY A 518 -32.44 26.81 16.35
C GLY A 518 -32.62 26.29 17.77
N ALA A 519 -32.47 27.16 18.77
CA ALA A 519 -32.65 26.87 20.19
C ALA A 519 -33.40 28.03 20.89
N ARG A 520 -34.13 27.69 21.96
CA ARG A 520 -34.88 28.64 22.79
C ARG A 520 -34.68 28.33 24.27
N GLY A 521 -34.71 29.35 25.11
CA GLY A 521 -34.72 29.18 26.56
C GLY A 521 -34.95 30.49 27.31
N ILE A 522 -35.04 30.43 28.63
CA ILE A 522 -35.20 31.59 29.50
C ILE A 522 -33.89 31.82 30.26
N VAL A 523 -33.29 33.01 30.10
CA VAL A 523 -32.07 33.43 30.80
C VAL A 523 -32.38 34.75 31.51
N ASP A 524 -32.17 34.79 32.83
CA ASP A 524 -32.43 35.98 33.66
C ASP A 524 -33.85 36.56 33.48
N GLY A 525 -34.85 35.69 33.34
CA GLY A 525 -36.26 36.08 33.12
C GLY A 525 -36.61 36.49 31.69
N HIS A 526 -35.65 36.59 30.77
CA HIS A 526 -35.87 36.98 29.38
C HIS A 526 -35.96 35.74 28.48
N VAL A 527 -36.84 35.78 27.48
CA VAL A 527 -36.95 34.71 26.46
C VAL A 527 -35.88 34.95 25.40
N ILE A 528 -34.95 34.00 25.28
CA ILE A 528 -33.84 34.04 24.33
C ILE A 528 -34.08 33.00 23.24
N GLU A 529 -34.00 33.42 21.98
CA GLU A 529 -34.21 32.58 20.80
C GLU A 529 -33.07 32.78 19.80
N LEU A 530 -32.41 31.68 19.43
CA LEU A 530 -31.29 31.65 18.50
C LEU A 530 -31.66 30.81 17.29
N GLY A 531 -31.41 31.30 16.07
CA GLY A 531 -31.56 30.48 14.88
C GLY A 531 -31.45 31.23 13.57
N ALA A 532 -31.73 30.52 12.47
CA ALA A 532 -31.65 31.10 11.12
C ALA A 532 -32.83 32.05 10.80
N ASP A 533 -32.76 32.73 9.65
CA ASP A 533 -33.84 33.59 9.11
C ASP A 533 -35.21 32.90 9.12
N ARG A 534 -35.29 31.66 8.65
CA ARG A 534 -36.51 30.83 8.68
C ARG A 534 -37.09 30.60 10.07
N TYR A 535 -36.27 30.63 11.13
CA TYR A 535 -36.77 30.49 12.49
C TYR A 535 -37.40 31.77 12.99
N MET A 536 -36.77 32.91 12.69
CA MET A 536 -37.33 34.24 12.97
C MET A 536 -38.66 34.45 12.22
N ASP A 537 -38.73 34.04 10.94
CA ASP A 537 -39.96 34.06 10.15
C ASP A 537 -41.06 33.18 10.78
N LYS A 538 -40.71 31.98 11.27
CA LYS A 538 -41.64 31.07 11.95
C LYS A 538 -42.17 31.64 13.28
N LEU A 539 -41.35 32.38 14.01
CA LEU A 539 -41.72 33.04 15.26
C LEU A 539 -42.49 34.36 15.02
N GLY A 540 -42.52 34.86 13.78
CA GLY A 540 -43.18 36.10 13.41
C GLY A 540 -42.36 37.35 13.72
N TYR A 541 -41.03 37.23 13.86
CA TYR A 541 -40.15 38.35 14.19
C TYR A 541 -39.70 39.08 12.91
N PRO A 542 -40.01 40.39 12.76
CA PRO A 542 -39.71 41.11 11.53
C PRO A 542 -38.19 41.34 11.38
N LEU A 543 -37.61 40.81 10.32
CA LEU A 543 -36.18 40.93 10.04
C LEU A 543 -35.79 42.28 9.40
N GLY A 544 -36.68 42.95 8.65
CA GLY A 544 -36.41 44.29 8.09
C GLY A 544 -35.05 44.41 7.37
N SER A 545 -34.24 45.41 7.76
CA SER A 545 -32.89 45.64 7.23
C SER A 545 -31.87 44.54 7.58
N ALA A 546 -32.14 43.71 8.59
CA ALA A 546 -31.30 42.58 8.97
C ALA A 546 -31.18 41.55 7.83
N ARG A 547 -32.20 41.47 6.97
CA ARG A 547 -32.23 40.53 5.83
C ARG A 547 -31.08 40.75 4.85
N ALA A 548 -30.76 42.01 4.56
CA ALA A 548 -29.63 42.36 3.70
C ALA A 548 -28.29 41.93 4.32
N THR A 549 -28.13 42.09 5.64
CA THR A 549 -26.94 41.65 6.37
C THR A 549 -26.84 40.11 6.39
N LEU A 550 -27.94 39.40 6.62
CA LEU A 550 -28.00 37.94 6.57
C LEU A 550 -27.61 37.41 5.17
N GLU A 551 -28.12 38.05 4.11
CA GLU A 551 -27.78 37.71 2.73
C GLU A 551 -26.31 37.99 2.41
N ALA A 552 -25.78 39.15 2.82
CA ALA A 552 -24.38 39.50 2.64
C ALA A 552 -23.43 38.52 3.34
N LEU A 553 -23.70 38.20 4.61
CA LEU A 553 -22.89 37.24 5.39
C LEU A 553 -22.96 35.83 4.79
N GLY A 554 -24.14 35.37 4.38
CA GLY A 554 -24.31 34.09 3.69
C GLY A 554 -23.51 34.00 2.38
N SER A 555 -23.48 35.08 1.59
CA SER A 555 -22.69 35.18 0.36
C SER A 555 -21.18 35.11 0.59
N GLN A 556 -20.73 35.43 1.81
CA GLN A 556 -19.33 35.35 2.24
C GLN A 556 -18.96 33.99 2.83
N ALA A 557 -19.75 32.94 2.59
CA ALA A 557 -19.55 31.59 3.14
C ALA A 557 -19.60 31.54 4.68
N LYS A 558 -20.42 32.40 5.29
CA LYS A 558 -20.65 32.42 6.74
C LYS A 558 -22.04 31.85 7.02
N THR A 559 -22.23 31.32 8.23
CA THR A 559 -23.53 30.87 8.73
C THR A 559 -24.07 31.91 9.71
N PRO A 560 -24.99 32.77 9.28
CA PRO A 560 -25.57 33.77 10.16
C PRO A 560 -26.64 33.15 11.07
N VAL A 561 -26.62 33.56 12.34
CA VAL A 561 -27.54 33.18 13.40
C VAL A 561 -28.12 34.46 13.99
N CYS A 562 -29.44 34.59 13.93
CA CYS A 562 -30.17 35.67 14.57
C CYS A 562 -30.28 35.40 16.07
N VAL A 563 -30.09 36.46 16.86
CA VAL A 563 -30.33 36.45 18.31
C VAL A 563 -31.55 37.31 18.58
N ALA A 564 -32.61 36.69 19.09
CA ALA A 564 -33.81 37.37 19.54
C ALA A 564 -33.93 37.32 21.06
N VAL A 565 -34.36 38.43 21.64
CA VAL A 565 -34.64 38.58 23.07
C VAL A 565 -36.02 39.22 23.19
N ASP A 566 -36.92 38.56 23.92
CA ASP A 566 -38.31 38.98 24.16
C ASP A 566 -39.06 39.40 22.89
N GLY A 567 -38.95 38.57 21.85
CA GLY A 567 -39.68 38.76 20.60
C GLY A 567 -39.10 39.81 19.64
N ARG A 568 -37.89 40.32 19.91
CA ARG A 568 -37.18 41.26 19.04
C ARG A 568 -35.80 40.73 18.67
N VAL A 569 -35.42 40.83 17.40
CA VAL A 569 -34.08 40.46 16.92
C VAL A 569 -33.09 41.58 17.24
N TRP A 570 -32.07 41.28 18.05
CA TRP A 570 -31.07 42.24 18.54
C TRP A 570 -29.73 42.13 17.84
N ALA A 571 -29.37 40.96 17.34
CA ALA A 571 -28.09 40.78 16.67
C ALA A 571 -28.12 39.67 15.62
N ILE A 572 -27.11 39.72 14.75
CA ILE A 572 -26.72 38.64 13.87
C ILE A 572 -25.29 38.24 14.24
N LEU A 573 -25.10 36.98 14.58
CA LEU A 573 -23.81 36.35 14.81
C LEU A 573 -23.46 35.52 13.58
N ALA A 574 -22.27 35.72 13.01
CA ALA A 574 -21.82 34.92 11.88
C ALA A 574 -20.75 33.96 12.33
N VAL A 575 -21.00 32.66 12.13
CA VAL A 575 -20.03 31.60 12.39
C VAL A 575 -19.54 31.06 11.06
N ALA A 576 -18.23 30.94 10.90
CA ALA A 576 -17.63 30.32 9.73
C ALA A 576 -16.63 29.26 10.15
N ASP A 577 -16.59 28.17 9.38
CA ASP A 577 -15.53 27.20 9.46
C ASP A 577 -14.47 27.58 8.41
N PRO A 578 -13.27 28.03 8.82
CA PRO A 578 -12.26 28.48 7.88
C PRO A 578 -11.85 27.36 6.94
N VAL A 579 -11.64 27.72 5.67
CA VAL A 579 -11.11 26.81 4.66
C VAL A 579 -9.65 26.52 4.99
N ARG A 580 -9.23 25.25 4.89
CA ARG A 580 -7.84 24.85 5.17
C ARG A 580 -6.86 25.62 4.30
N GLN A 581 -5.70 25.96 4.89
CA GLN A 581 -4.61 26.57 4.14
C GLN A 581 -4.18 25.62 3.01
N GLY A 582 -3.91 26.15 1.81
CA GLY A 582 -3.51 25.31 0.67
C GLY A 582 -4.62 24.46 0.02
N ALA A 583 -5.84 24.41 0.56
CA ALA A 583 -6.96 23.64 -0.01
C ALA A 583 -7.19 23.96 -1.49
N ARG A 584 -7.25 25.26 -1.83
CA ARG A 584 -7.41 25.70 -3.21
C ARG A 584 -6.29 25.20 -4.14
N ALA A 585 -5.04 25.27 -3.69
CA ALA A 585 -3.89 24.82 -4.49
C ALA A 585 -3.92 23.29 -4.70
N ALA A 586 -4.31 22.52 -3.68
CA ALA A 586 -4.49 21.09 -3.80
C ALA A 586 -5.61 20.73 -4.79
N LEU A 587 -6.77 21.39 -4.71
CA LEU A 587 -7.88 21.19 -5.65
C LEU A 587 -7.50 21.60 -7.08
N GLU A 588 -6.80 22.71 -7.27
CA GLU A 588 -6.28 23.12 -8.59
C GLU A 588 -5.31 22.06 -9.16
N THR A 589 -4.45 21.48 -8.33
CA THR A 589 -3.55 20.40 -8.73
C THR A 589 -4.33 19.15 -9.15
N LEU A 590 -5.35 18.74 -8.38
CA LEU A 590 -6.23 17.61 -8.74
C LEU A 590 -6.97 17.86 -10.05
N ARG A 591 -7.42 19.09 -10.31
CA ARG A 591 -8.02 19.47 -11.61
C ARG A 591 -7.03 19.38 -12.76
N GLN A 592 -5.78 19.82 -12.56
CA GLN A 592 -4.71 19.66 -13.57
C GLN A 592 -4.38 18.19 -13.85
N ARG A 593 -4.64 17.30 -12.88
CA ARG A 593 -4.58 15.85 -13.05
C ARG A 593 -5.80 15.28 -13.79
N GLY A 594 -6.76 16.10 -14.20
CA GLY A 594 -7.94 15.69 -14.96
C GLY A 594 -9.07 15.13 -14.10
N LEU A 595 -9.07 15.41 -12.79
CA LEU A 595 -10.17 15.06 -11.90
C LEU A 595 -11.22 16.19 -11.89
N GLU A 596 -12.48 15.81 -12.06
CA GLU A 596 -13.63 16.63 -11.70
C GLU A 596 -13.73 16.68 -10.17
N ILE A 597 -14.10 17.84 -9.63
CA ILE A 597 -14.21 18.06 -8.19
C ILE A 597 -15.66 18.35 -7.84
N ALA A 598 -16.18 17.58 -6.89
CA ALA A 598 -17.48 17.79 -6.27
C ALA A 598 -17.34 18.05 -4.78
N MET A 599 -18.29 18.79 -4.21
CA MET A 599 -18.42 18.98 -2.77
C MET A 599 -19.79 18.50 -2.31
N ILE A 600 -19.81 17.71 -1.25
CA ILE A 600 -21.02 17.21 -0.57
C ILE A 600 -21.06 17.86 0.81
N THR A 601 -22.20 18.44 1.20
CA THR A 601 -22.33 19.11 2.50
C THR A 601 -23.78 19.13 3.00
N GLY A 602 -23.93 19.11 4.32
CA GLY A 602 -25.22 19.36 4.99
C GLY A 602 -25.59 20.84 5.09
N ASP A 603 -24.67 21.75 4.78
CA ASP A 603 -24.92 23.19 4.78
C ASP A 603 -25.99 23.60 3.78
N ASN A 604 -26.60 24.76 4.04
CA ASN A 604 -27.52 25.37 3.09
C ASN A 604 -26.84 25.68 1.75
N ARG A 605 -27.65 25.77 0.70
CA ARG A 605 -27.17 26.01 -0.68
C ARG A 605 -26.34 27.29 -0.83
N ARG A 606 -26.66 28.36 -0.10
CA ARG A 606 -25.97 29.66 -0.19
C ARG A 606 -24.53 29.55 0.30
N THR A 607 -24.34 29.03 1.50
CA THR A 607 -23.02 28.83 2.13
C THR A 607 -22.19 27.85 1.31
N ALA A 608 -22.78 26.73 0.88
CA ALA A 608 -22.11 25.73 0.05
C ALA A 608 -21.62 26.33 -1.29
N THR A 609 -22.47 27.11 -1.97
CA THR A 609 -22.09 27.76 -3.25
C THR A 609 -20.96 28.78 -3.05
N ALA A 610 -20.98 29.53 -1.94
CA ALA A 610 -19.94 30.50 -1.63
C ALA A 610 -18.58 29.85 -1.33
N VAL A 611 -18.55 28.75 -0.56
CA VAL A 611 -17.34 27.96 -0.32
C VAL A 611 -16.82 27.37 -1.64
N ALA A 612 -17.71 26.77 -2.44
CA ALA A 612 -17.37 26.20 -3.73
C ALA A 612 -16.76 27.24 -4.69
N ALA A 613 -17.34 28.45 -4.75
CA ALA A 613 -16.82 29.54 -5.58
C ALA A 613 -15.40 29.96 -5.16
N ARG A 614 -15.12 30.03 -3.85
CA ARG A 614 -13.77 30.35 -3.32
C ARG A 614 -12.73 29.28 -3.66
N LEU A 615 -13.15 28.02 -3.68
CA LEU A 615 -12.31 26.86 -3.96
C LEU A 615 -12.28 26.47 -5.45
N GLY A 616 -13.07 27.13 -6.30
CA GLY A 616 -13.19 26.80 -7.71
C GLY A 616 -13.86 25.45 -7.97
N ILE A 617 -14.79 25.03 -7.11
CA ILE A 617 -15.55 23.78 -7.25
C ILE A 617 -16.82 24.04 -8.09
N THR A 618 -17.06 23.22 -9.10
CA THR A 618 -18.17 23.41 -10.04
C THR A 618 -19.39 22.54 -9.74
N GLN A 619 -19.21 21.41 -9.06
CA GLN A 619 -20.30 20.50 -8.68
C GLN A 619 -20.51 20.54 -7.16
N VAL A 620 -21.72 20.88 -6.72
CA VAL A 620 -22.05 21.01 -5.30
C VAL A 620 -23.36 20.30 -5.01
N VAL A 621 -23.36 19.40 -4.02
CA VAL A 621 -24.55 18.78 -3.45
C VAL A 621 -24.68 19.29 -2.01
N SER A 622 -25.59 20.23 -1.80
CA SER A 622 -25.84 20.87 -0.50
C SER A 622 -27.10 20.31 0.17
N GLU A 623 -27.34 20.68 1.43
CA GLU A 623 -28.53 20.31 2.20
C GLU A 623 -28.70 18.78 2.37
N VAL A 624 -27.58 18.07 2.43
CA VAL A 624 -27.52 16.61 2.60
C VAL A 624 -27.70 16.23 4.07
N LEU A 625 -28.71 15.41 4.36
CA LEU A 625 -28.93 14.85 5.71
C LEU A 625 -27.84 13.83 6.08
N PRO A 626 -27.62 13.51 7.37
CA PRO A 626 -26.57 12.57 7.83
C PRO A 626 -26.58 11.18 7.16
N GLY A 627 -27.74 10.65 6.79
CA GLY A 627 -27.87 9.40 6.01
C GLY A 627 -27.94 9.58 4.49
N GLY A 628 -27.94 10.82 4.00
CA GLY A 628 -28.14 11.18 2.59
C GLY A 628 -26.86 11.24 1.77
N LYS A 629 -25.67 11.15 2.38
CA LYS A 629 -24.39 11.26 1.66
C LYS A 629 -24.18 10.13 0.65
N VAL A 630 -24.64 8.92 0.97
CA VAL A 630 -24.64 7.77 0.04
C VAL A 630 -25.50 8.05 -1.20
N ALA A 631 -26.71 8.57 -1.01
CA ALA A 631 -27.58 8.95 -2.12
C ALA A 631 -27.00 10.11 -2.94
N ALA A 632 -26.35 11.08 -2.29
CA ALA A 632 -25.63 12.16 -2.96
C ALA A 632 -24.48 11.61 -3.83
N LEU A 633 -23.67 10.68 -3.32
CA LEU A 633 -22.63 10.00 -4.09
C LEU A 633 -23.22 9.25 -5.29
N GLN A 634 -24.32 8.51 -5.09
CA GLN A 634 -25.00 7.81 -6.18
C GLN A 634 -25.55 8.79 -7.24
N SER A 635 -26.02 9.97 -6.85
CA SER A 635 -26.48 11.00 -7.79
C SER A 635 -25.35 11.58 -8.64
N LEU A 636 -24.12 11.60 -8.12
CA LEU A 636 -22.91 11.98 -8.84
C LEU A 636 -22.37 10.85 -9.73
N ARG A 637 -22.88 9.63 -9.57
CA ARG A 637 -22.51 8.42 -10.33
C ARG A 637 -23.18 8.45 -11.70
N GLY A 638 -22.57 9.18 -12.64
CA GLY A 638 -22.92 9.10 -14.07
C GLY A 638 -22.22 7.94 -14.79
N ASP A 639 -22.83 7.42 -15.87
CA ASP A 639 -22.33 6.42 -16.85
C ASP A 639 -21.00 5.70 -16.52
N GLY A 640 -20.95 4.94 -15.43
CA GLY A 640 -19.80 4.11 -15.05
C GLY A 640 -18.54 4.87 -14.61
N ARG A 641 -18.65 6.12 -14.14
CA ARG A 641 -17.51 6.86 -13.57
C ARG A 641 -17.13 6.31 -12.20
N SER A 642 -15.84 6.06 -12.01
CA SER A 642 -15.27 5.75 -10.70
C SER A 642 -15.25 7.03 -9.84
N ILE A 643 -15.84 6.93 -8.65
CA ILE A 643 -15.98 8.00 -7.66
C ILE A 643 -15.02 7.74 -6.51
N VAL A 644 -14.22 8.75 -6.22
CA VAL A 644 -13.44 8.84 -4.99
C VAL A 644 -14.19 9.74 -4.02
N PHE A 645 -14.35 9.32 -2.77
CA PHE A 645 -14.91 10.17 -1.71
C PHE A 645 -13.86 10.45 -0.65
N VAL A 646 -13.79 11.70 -0.18
CA VAL A 646 -12.87 12.16 0.85
C VAL A 646 -13.65 12.67 2.05
N GLY A 647 -13.35 12.17 3.24
CA GLY A 647 -13.99 12.57 4.49
C GLY A 647 -13.07 12.39 5.70
N ASP A 648 -13.48 12.88 6.86
CA ASP A 648 -12.71 12.85 8.11
C ASP A 648 -13.48 12.26 9.31
N GLY A 649 -14.82 12.15 9.22
CA GLY A 649 -15.67 11.83 10.38
C GLY A 649 -16.34 10.44 10.40
N ILE A 650 -16.86 10.06 11.57
CA ILE A 650 -17.77 8.90 11.77
C ILE A 650 -18.98 8.99 10.82
N ASN A 651 -19.50 10.20 10.63
CA ASN A 651 -20.66 10.48 9.77
C ASN A 651 -20.38 10.17 8.29
N ASP A 652 -19.11 10.07 7.91
CA ASP A 652 -18.66 9.81 6.55
C ASP A 652 -18.35 8.34 6.29
N ALA A 653 -18.24 7.51 7.33
CA ALA A 653 -17.92 6.09 7.20
C ALA A 653 -18.82 5.35 6.19
N PRO A 654 -20.16 5.54 6.16
CA PRO A 654 -21.01 4.90 5.15
C PRO A 654 -20.71 5.37 3.71
N ALA A 655 -20.37 6.65 3.55
CA ALA A 655 -20.05 7.24 2.25
C ALA A 655 -18.64 6.83 1.77
N LEU A 656 -17.67 6.71 2.68
CA LEU A 656 -16.33 6.18 2.41
C LEU A 656 -16.39 4.73 1.94
N ALA A 657 -17.23 3.90 2.56
CA ALA A 657 -17.37 2.48 2.22
C ALA A 657 -18.13 2.24 0.89
N GLU A 658 -19.04 3.13 0.50
CA GLU A 658 -19.82 3.03 -0.76
C GLU A 658 -19.06 3.54 -1.98
N ALA A 659 -18.10 4.45 -1.79
CA ALA A 659 -17.27 4.98 -2.86
C ALA A 659 -16.43 3.87 -3.51
N ASP A 660 -16.01 4.07 -4.77
CA ASP A 660 -15.08 3.12 -5.41
C ASP A 660 -13.70 3.16 -4.76
N VAL A 661 -13.34 4.32 -4.19
CA VAL A 661 -12.23 4.50 -3.25
C VAL A 661 -12.66 5.51 -2.18
N GLY A 662 -12.67 5.08 -0.92
CA GLY A 662 -12.80 5.98 0.23
C GLY A 662 -11.43 6.47 0.71
N ILE A 663 -11.25 7.78 0.85
CA ILE A 663 -10.05 8.42 1.41
C ILE A 663 -10.40 9.10 2.74
N ALA A 664 -9.84 8.60 3.84
CA ALA A 664 -9.95 9.26 5.14
C ALA A 664 -8.81 10.28 5.34
N MET A 665 -9.13 11.41 5.97
CA MET A 665 -8.19 12.47 6.32
C MET A 665 -7.83 12.47 7.81
N GLY A 666 -6.55 12.68 8.11
CA GLY A 666 -6.00 12.94 9.45
C GLY A 666 -6.30 11.86 10.49
N SER A 667 -6.35 12.29 11.76
CA SER A 667 -6.79 11.52 12.93
C SER A 667 -8.30 11.26 12.92
N GLY A 668 -8.86 10.92 11.75
CA GLY A 668 -10.25 10.51 11.63
C GLY A 668 -10.53 9.43 12.67
N THR A 669 -11.75 9.45 13.21
CA THR A 669 -12.17 8.45 14.20
C THR A 669 -11.85 7.04 13.72
N ASP A 670 -11.53 6.10 14.61
CA ASP A 670 -11.15 4.71 14.25
C ASP A 670 -12.11 4.09 13.21
N VAL A 671 -13.41 4.42 13.30
CA VAL A 671 -14.46 3.99 12.38
C VAL A 671 -14.25 4.48 10.94
N ALA A 672 -13.79 5.72 10.75
CA ALA A 672 -13.50 6.30 9.44
C ALA A 672 -12.24 5.68 8.81
N ILE A 673 -11.20 5.44 9.62
CA ILE A 673 -9.98 4.73 9.22
C ILE A 673 -10.31 3.29 8.82
N GLU A 674 -11.18 2.60 9.58
CA GLU A 674 -11.64 1.25 9.26
C GLU A 674 -12.56 1.18 8.04
N SER A 675 -13.21 2.27 7.67
CA SER A 675 -14.12 2.30 6.52
C SER A 675 -13.42 2.70 5.22
N ALA A 676 -12.30 3.41 5.30
CA ALA A 676 -11.57 3.90 4.13
C ALA A 676 -10.66 2.83 3.47
N ASP A 677 -10.37 3.03 2.19
CA ASP A 677 -9.39 2.24 1.43
C ASP A 677 -8.00 2.89 1.45
N VAL A 678 -7.97 4.23 1.54
CA VAL A 678 -6.76 5.05 1.66
C VAL A 678 -6.91 5.98 2.86
N VAL A 679 -5.83 6.17 3.62
CA VAL A 679 -5.79 7.07 4.77
C VAL A 679 -4.64 8.05 4.58
N SER A 680 -4.93 9.35 4.68
CA SER A 680 -3.92 10.40 4.75
C SER A 680 -3.67 10.72 6.22
N MET A 681 -2.47 10.46 6.73
CA MET A 681 -2.10 10.79 8.12
C MET A 681 -2.01 12.29 8.36
N SER A 682 -1.68 13.06 7.32
CA SER A 682 -1.74 14.52 7.36
C SER A 682 -3.19 15.00 7.25
N ALA A 683 -3.49 16.06 7.99
CA ALA A 683 -4.74 16.80 7.87
C ALA A 683 -4.78 17.74 6.65
N GLU A 684 -3.66 17.88 5.92
CA GLU A 684 -3.56 18.68 4.71
C GLU A 684 -3.99 17.92 3.45
N LEU A 685 -4.67 18.61 2.53
CA LEU A 685 -5.18 18.03 1.28
C LEU A 685 -4.04 17.61 0.32
N SER A 686 -2.79 17.99 0.61
CA SER A 686 -1.60 17.56 -0.13
C SER A 686 -1.36 16.05 -0.08
N GLY A 687 -1.79 15.37 0.99
CA GLY A 687 -1.75 13.92 1.11
C GLY A 687 -2.59 13.23 0.03
N ILE A 688 -3.74 13.80 -0.31
CA ILE A 688 -4.62 13.28 -1.37
C ILE A 688 -3.98 13.43 -2.75
N VAL A 689 -3.37 14.59 -3.02
CA VAL A 689 -2.62 14.81 -4.26
C VAL A 689 -1.50 13.77 -4.38
N THR A 690 -0.78 13.53 -3.29
CA THR A 690 0.28 12.53 -3.22
C THR A 690 -0.25 11.12 -3.47
N ALA A 691 -1.41 10.77 -2.89
CA ALA A 691 -2.06 9.48 -3.11
C ALA A 691 -2.40 9.25 -4.59
N VAL A 692 -2.99 10.25 -5.26
CA VAL A 692 -3.36 10.18 -6.68
C VAL A 692 -2.12 10.09 -7.57
N ASP A 693 -1.11 10.93 -7.36
CA ASP A 693 0.10 10.96 -8.19
C ASP A 693 0.92 9.68 -8.01
N LEU A 694 1.00 9.14 -6.79
CA LEU A 694 1.72 7.90 -6.50
C LEU A 694 0.98 6.67 -7.05
N SER A 695 -0.35 6.64 -6.95
CA SER A 695 -1.18 5.62 -7.60
C SER A 695 -0.91 5.58 -9.12
N ARG A 696 -0.94 6.73 -9.80
CA ARG A 696 -0.63 6.85 -11.24
C ARG A 696 0.79 6.43 -11.59
N ALA A 697 1.77 6.85 -10.78
CA ALA A 697 3.16 6.48 -10.97
C ALA A 697 3.36 4.95 -10.83
N THR A 698 2.72 4.36 -9.82
CA THR A 698 2.78 2.91 -9.55
C THR A 698 2.12 2.12 -10.68
N MET A 699 0.92 2.51 -11.12
CA MET A 699 0.23 1.84 -12.23
C MET A 699 0.98 2.00 -13.56
N THR A 700 1.59 3.15 -13.82
CA THR A 700 2.44 3.36 -14.99
C THR A 700 3.68 2.48 -14.94
N ASN A 701 4.30 2.33 -13.78
CA ASN A 701 5.43 1.45 -13.58
C ASN A 701 5.06 -0.03 -13.81
N ILE A 702 3.91 -0.48 -13.30
CA ILE A 702 3.37 -1.83 -13.53
C ILE A 702 3.17 -2.05 -15.04
N ARG A 703 2.50 -1.12 -15.73
CA ARG A 703 2.28 -1.21 -17.19
C ARG A 703 3.60 -1.29 -17.98
N GLN A 704 4.60 -0.49 -17.59
CA GLN A 704 5.94 -0.55 -18.19
C GLN A 704 6.60 -1.91 -17.96
N ASN A 705 6.57 -2.41 -16.73
CA ASN A 705 7.20 -3.69 -16.37
C ASN A 705 6.53 -4.84 -17.11
N LEU A 706 5.19 -4.87 -17.18
CA LEU A 706 4.45 -5.88 -17.92
C LEU A 706 4.70 -5.77 -19.43
N PHE A 707 4.66 -4.56 -20.00
CA PHE A 707 4.98 -4.35 -21.42
C PHE A 707 6.35 -4.93 -21.77
N TRP A 708 7.39 -4.55 -21.02
CA TRP A 708 8.73 -5.04 -21.26
C TRP A 708 8.87 -6.52 -20.99
N ALA A 709 8.21 -7.05 -19.96
CA ALA A 709 8.20 -8.47 -19.64
C ALA A 709 7.50 -9.33 -20.72
N PHE A 710 6.62 -8.78 -21.56
CA PHE A 710 6.01 -9.50 -22.69
C PHE A 710 6.70 -9.23 -24.03
N ALA A 711 7.09 -7.97 -24.29
CA ALA A 711 7.62 -7.55 -25.58
C ALA A 711 8.90 -8.30 -25.97
N TYR A 712 9.79 -8.57 -25.00
CA TYR A 712 11.02 -9.30 -25.28
C TYR A 712 10.78 -10.79 -25.57
N ASN A 713 9.90 -11.48 -24.80
CA ASN A 713 9.56 -12.87 -25.11
C ASN A 713 8.87 -12.96 -26.47
N ALA A 714 7.88 -12.10 -26.73
CA ALA A 714 7.11 -12.12 -27.98
C ALA A 714 7.99 -11.88 -29.22
N SER A 715 9.03 -11.05 -29.11
CA SER A 715 9.96 -10.80 -30.22
C SER A 715 11.03 -11.88 -30.37
N LEU A 716 11.50 -12.48 -29.26
CA LEU A 716 12.58 -13.47 -29.29
C LEU A 716 12.10 -14.91 -29.49
N ILE A 717 10.83 -15.24 -29.23
CA ILE A 717 10.27 -16.57 -29.54
C ILE A 717 10.33 -16.89 -31.04
N PRO A 718 9.89 -16.00 -31.97
CA PRO A 718 10.05 -16.25 -33.41
C PRO A 718 11.50 -16.39 -33.85
N LEU A 719 12.41 -15.61 -33.25
CA LEU A 719 13.84 -15.71 -33.51
C LEU A 719 14.41 -17.06 -33.03
N ALA A 720 14.02 -17.52 -31.83
CA ALA A 720 14.39 -18.83 -31.29
C ALA A 720 13.79 -20.00 -32.09
N ALA A 721 12.57 -19.84 -32.60
CA ALA A 721 11.94 -20.81 -33.48
C ALA A 721 12.63 -20.89 -34.85
N GLY A 722 13.51 -19.94 -35.18
CA GLY A 722 14.27 -19.93 -36.43
C GLY A 722 13.53 -19.31 -37.61
N VAL A 723 12.50 -18.49 -37.38
CA VAL A 723 11.73 -17.82 -38.45
C VAL A 723 12.63 -16.95 -39.33
N LEU A 724 13.69 -16.35 -38.76
CA LEU A 724 14.64 -15.51 -39.47
C LEU A 724 15.80 -16.28 -40.11
N TYR A 725 15.92 -17.59 -39.84
CA TYR A 725 17.01 -18.41 -40.35
C TYR A 725 17.07 -18.50 -41.88
N PRO A 726 15.96 -18.74 -42.62
CA PRO A 726 16.05 -18.94 -44.07
C PRO A 726 16.57 -17.73 -44.84
N ARG A 727 16.36 -16.51 -44.32
CA ARG A 727 16.72 -15.26 -45.00
C ARG A 727 18.02 -14.65 -44.48
N PHE A 728 18.32 -14.80 -43.19
CA PHE A 728 19.42 -14.12 -42.51
C PHE A 728 20.42 -15.06 -41.82
N GLY A 729 20.15 -16.37 -41.75
CA GLY A 729 20.99 -17.34 -41.06
C GLY A 729 21.02 -17.16 -39.54
N LEU A 730 20.07 -16.42 -38.97
CA LEU A 730 20.04 -16.09 -37.53
C LEU A 730 19.28 -17.16 -36.74
N LEU A 731 19.94 -17.71 -35.72
CA LEU A 731 19.35 -18.59 -34.70
C LEU A 731 19.69 -18.05 -33.31
N LEU A 732 18.79 -18.24 -32.35
CA LEU A 732 19.03 -17.85 -30.96
C LEU A 732 19.63 -19.03 -30.20
N SER A 733 20.80 -18.83 -29.57
CA SER A 733 21.33 -19.86 -28.68
C SER A 733 20.54 -19.92 -27.37
N PRO A 734 20.31 -21.11 -26.79
CA PRO A 734 19.67 -21.28 -25.49
C PRO A 734 20.32 -20.45 -24.37
N VAL A 735 21.63 -20.25 -24.44
CA VAL A 735 22.39 -19.48 -23.45
C VAL A 735 22.11 -17.98 -23.57
N VAL A 736 22.07 -17.44 -24.79
CA VAL A 736 21.68 -16.03 -25.02
C VAL A 736 20.22 -15.82 -24.59
N ALA A 737 19.34 -16.79 -24.82
CA ALA A 737 17.96 -16.75 -24.33
C ALA A 737 17.89 -16.67 -22.79
N ALA A 738 18.65 -17.50 -22.08
CA ALA A 738 18.74 -17.46 -20.62
C ALA A 738 19.34 -16.13 -20.11
N GLY A 739 20.33 -15.57 -20.81
CA GLY A 739 20.90 -14.25 -20.51
C GLY A 739 19.89 -13.11 -20.69
N ALA A 740 19.12 -13.12 -21.79
CA ALA A 740 18.08 -12.13 -22.05
C ALA A 740 16.99 -12.13 -20.95
N MET A 741 16.62 -13.31 -20.46
CA MET A 741 15.69 -13.48 -19.34
C MET A 741 16.21 -12.87 -18.03
N ALA A 742 17.49 -13.09 -17.71
CA ALA A 742 18.12 -12.49 -16.52
C ALA A 742 18.13 -10.95 -16.62
N LEU A 743 18.46 -10.40 -17.80
CA LEU A 743 18.43 -8.96 -18.06
C LEU A 743 17.03 -8.37 -17.96
N SER A 744 16.02 -9.06 -18.48
CA SER A 744 14.61 -8.64 -18.35
C SER A 744 14.17 -8.53 -16.89
N SER A 745 14.57 -9.50 -16.06
CA SER A 745 14.29 -9.49 -14.62
C SER A 745 14.98 -8.31 -13.92
N ILE A 746 16.25 -8.05 -14.24
CA ILE A 746 17.00 -6.88 -13.74
C ILE A 746 16.32 -5.57 -14.15
N PHE A 747 15.87 -5.47 -15.40
CA PHE A 747 15.19 -4.29 -15.91
C PHE A 747 13.90 -4.00 -15.13
N VAL A 748 13.04 -5.01 -14.97
CA VAL A 748 11.77 -4.89 -14.23
C VAL A 748 12.02 -4.48 -12.78
N ILE A 749 12.99 -5.12 -12.11
CA ILE A 749 13.37 -4.79 -10.73
C ILE A 749 13.88 -3.34 -10.63
N THR A 750 14.81 -2.95 -11.50
CA THR A 750 15.41 -1.62 -11.48
C THR A 750 14.36 -0.54 -11.78
N ASN A 751 13.45 -0.82 -12.71
CA ASN A 751 12.35 0.08 -13.02
C ASN A 751 11.39 0.22 -11.83
N ALA A 752 11.02 -0.86 -11.15
CA ALA A 752 10.20 -0.80 -9.93
C ALA A 752 10.86 0.03 -8.82
N LEU A 753 12.17 -0.12 -8.62
CA LEU A 753 12.93 0.63 -7.61
C LEU A 753 12.97 2.14 -7.86
N ARG A 754 12.66 2.63 -9.07
CA ARG A 754 12.55 4.08 -9.35
C ARG A 754 11.45 4.75 -8.53
N LEU A 755 10.40 4.03 -8.16
CA LEU A 755 9.31 4.54 -7.31
C LEU A 755 9.80 4.99 -5.94
N ARG A 756 10.94 4.47 -5.44
CA ARG A 756 11.54 4.93 -4.17
C ARG A 756 11.95 6.40 -4.18
N ARG A 757 12.23 6.96 -5.36
CA ARG A 757 12.63 8.38 -5.52
C ARG A 757 11.44 9.32 -5.68
N PHE A 758 10.21 8.80 -5.69
CA PHE A 758 9.00 9.59 -5.80
C PHE A 758 8.90 10.61 -4.66
N GLY A 759 8.60 11.87 -4.97
CA GLY A 759 8.55 12.98 -4.00
C GLY A 759 9.90 13.50 -3.51
N GLY A 760 11.04 12.91 -3.91
CA GLY A 760 12.38 13.31 -3.44
C GLY A 760 12.99 14.54 -4.12
N GLY A 761 12.18 15.40 -4.74
CA GLY A 761 12.63 16.52 -5.56
C GLY A 761 12.79 17.86 -4.83
N THR A 762 12.31 18.01 -3.59
CA THR A 762 12.10 19.36 -3.00
C THR A 762 12.46 19.50 -1.51
N SER A 763 13.47 18.77 -1.00
CA SER A 763 13.93 18.98 0.40
C SER A 763 15.41 18.71 0.62
N ARG A 764 16.26 19.05 -0.36
CA ARG A 764 17.73 19.00 -0.19
C ARG A 764 18.38 20.38 -0.12
N GLU A 765 17.64 21.39 0.31
CA GLU A 765 18.19 22.68 0.67
C GLU A 765 17.96 22.92 2.17
N GLN A 766 19.08 22.95 2.90
CA GLN A 766 19.27 23.49 4.24
C GLN A 766 18.69 22.71 5.43
N ALA A 767 19.35 21.60 5.80
CA ALA A 767 19.53 21.29 7.21
C ALA A 767 20.98 21.69 7.59
N PRO A 768 21.20 22.62 8.54
CA PRO A 768 22.55 22.91 9.01
C PRO A 768 23.11 21.67 9.71
N ALA A 769 24.36 21.34 9.40
CA ALA A 769 25.09 20.23 10.01
C ALA A 769 25.05 20.38 11.53
N VAL A 770 24.50 19.37 12.22
CA VAL A 770 24.60 19.23 13.67
C VAL A 770 26.09 19.03 13.98
N ILE A 771 26.72 20.08 14.50
CA ILE A 771 28.08 20.06 15.01
C ILE A 771 28.11 19.11 16.21
N SER A 772 28.82 18.00 16.08
CA SER A 772 29.16 17.13 17.21
C SER A 772 29.99 17.92 18.23
N PRO A 773 29.70 17.86 19.54
CA PRO A 773 30.55 18.52 20.54
C PRO A 773 31.92 17.83 20.54
N GLY A 774 32.96 18.64 20.33
CA GLY A 774 34.34 18.18 20.30
C GLY A 774 34.78 17.54 21.61
N ALA A 775 35.41 16.37 21.49
CA ALA A 775 36.17 15.75 22.57
C ALA A 775 37.40 16.63 22.87
N SER A 776 37.35 17.38 23.97
CA SER A 776 38.50 18.06 24.56
C SER A 776 39.47 17.03 25.15
N ARG A 777 40.45 16.59 24.36
CA ARG A 777 41.65 15.92 24.89
C ARG A 777 42.63 16.98 25.38
N LEU A 778 42.60 17.23 26.68
CA LEU A 778 43.73 17.82 27.41
C LEU A 778 44.88 16.80 27.43
N HIS A 779 46.00 17.15 26.82
CA HIS A 779 47.31 16.61 27.20
C HIS A 779 48.26 17.78 27.44
N PRO A 780 49.06 17.75 28.52
CA PRO A 780 50.05 18.77 28.79
C PRO A 780 51.34 18.52 27.99
N ARG A 781 51.95 19.66 27.65
CA ARG A 781 53.30 20.00 27.14
C ARG A 781 54.48 19.14 27.66
N PRO A 782 55.69 19.23 27.06
CA PRO A 782 56.28 20.34 26.27
C PRO A 782 56.29 20.18 24.76
#